data_AF-H1KR40-F1
#
_entry.id   AF-H1KR40-F1
#
_cell.length_a   1.000
_cell.length_b   1.000
_cell.length_c   1.000
_cell.angle_alpha   90.00
_cell.angle_beta   90.00
_cell.angle_gamma   90.00
#
_symmetry.space_group_name_H-M   'P 1'
#
loop_
_entity.id
_entity.type
_entity.pdbx_description
1 polymer ?
#
loop_
_entity_poly.entity_id
_entity_poly.type
_entity_poly.pdbx_seq_one_letter_code
_entity_poly.pdbx_strand_id
1 'polypeptide(L)'
;MDGDAYEGCMATEKKLKDPAEAALSAIEQALNLDIPAPGDTARVEPRLPDVGDSDPLADPFSEAGGRRTPTLDIDPAASDLPLPERGRSRREGGLLPPDRSLVANDDRQNIGILQQTLRVRPSRKPYLVAAIASFLWLDGLVALAWNQSGGDLKTFITGLTALQAAVVATAIAGPIVLFLITAMLAVRAHEMRLVARAVGEVAIRLAEPESFSTDAVLTMSQTVRREVAAVGDGVERALARAGELETLVRGEISTLERAYSDNEIRIRSLVDELIAQRESIVGSADRVRGAIAGSHENLSSELEGAAERIVAAINGAGERVTGALDARGTAITEALGEVGERVVGNVSTRGDDLVRQLTATSEGVRGGLEEIGTTLTSALQQRADEVTQAFERTGGALTRTLADNAGAVAQSLSETGTGLIEALDRQGGAVRETFERSTRGLEEAFLSRGTELTERFAQTGGAITARFAETGEGLSRNFAATGAAISEDIAVRGASLRTEIEAAGTGVSELIEGRGRDAQAALALAAGSVADDFSTRIDRVRDAFLASATRAAETMDGRGLELAARIEAAASRVDDVIAVQGGALASNLDTAGERVVGLMTERAAQAAATVEQALAGLGASFAANANGTAESLGETVARLGQDLDARTGAAQDGIRRNAETATASVGASVEALERRLREAAEAMSGLLAERAVESTARMLHVAEETSGAAQAQSAAVTTRFAEAAEALR
;
A
#
# COMPACT_ATOMS: atom_id res chain seq x y z
N MET A 1 -49.47 87.15 -50.87
CA MET A 1 -50.54 86.15 -50.92
C MET A 1 -50.18 85.11 -49.88
N ASP A 2 -50.97 85.11 -48.80
CA ASP A 2 -51.34 84.04 -47.86
C ASP A 2 -50.23 83.06 -47.41
N GLY A 3 -49.96 82.83 -46.13
CA GLY A 3 -50.81 82.90 -44.94
C GLY A 3 -50.68 81.55 -44.18
N ASP A 4 -50.64 81.62 -42.86
CA ASP A 4 -50.67 80.53 -41.85
C ASP A 4 -49.34 79.87 -41.41
N ALA A 5 -49.13 79.45 -40.15
CA ALA A 5 -49.27 80.03 -38.80
C ALA A 5 -48.70 78.99 -37.78
N TYR A 6 -48.22 79.46 -36.62
CA TYR A 6 -47.98 78.77 -35.33
C TYR A 6 -46.67 77.99 -35.00
N GLU A 7 -45.83 78.69 -34.21
CA GLU A 7 -45.12 78.35 -32.96
C GLU A 7 -44.86 76.89 -32.52
N GLY A 8 -43.58 76.60 -32.19
CA GLY A 8 -43.22 76.23 -30.81
C GLY A 8 -42.62 74.83 -30.53
N CYS A 9 -41.39 74.85 -30.00
CA CYS A 9 -40.75 73.88 -29.10
C CYS A 9 -39.72 72.87 -29.67
N MET A 10 -38.58 72.83 -28.96
CA MET A 10 -37.38 72.02 -29.19
C MET A 10 -37.65 70.51 -29.24
N ALA A 11 -37.05 69.83 -30.21
CA ALA A 11 -36.76 68.39 -30.13
C ALA A 11 -35.36 68.13 -30.72
N THR A 12 -34.49 67.66 -29.85
CA THR A 12 -33.11 67.25 -30.09
C THR A 12 -33.04 66.09 -31.09
N GLU A 13 -32.27 66.27 -32.17
CA GLU A 13 -31.89 65.16 -33.04
C GLU A 13 -31.05 64.14 -32.26
N LYS A 14 -31.58 62.92 -32.16
CA LYS A 14 -30.94 61.77 -31.54
C LYS A 14 -29.80 61.29 -32.46
N LYS A 15 -28.60 61.87 -32.32
CA LYS A 15 -27.36 61.25 -32.80
C LYS A 15 -27.26 59.87 -32.14
N LEU A 16 -27.18 58.80 -32.94
CA LEU A 16 -26.83 57.47 -32.47
C LEU A 16 -25.48 57.57 -31.75
N LYS A 17 -25.51 57.41 -30.42
CA LYS A 17 -24.32 57.29 -29.58
C LYS A 17 -23.70 55.93 -29.83
N ASP A 18 -22.42 55.95 -30.20
CA ASP A 18 -21.59 54.77 -30.37
C ASP A 18 -21.53 53.98 -29.05
N PRO A 19 -21.87 52.68 -29.04
CA PRO A 19 -21.82 51.85 -27.82
C PRO A 19 -20.42 51.78 -27.21
N ALA A 20 -19.35 52.09 -27.96
CA ALA A 20 -17.98 52.16 -27.43
C ALA A 20 -17.76 53.38 -26.51
N GLU A 21 -18.38 54.52 -26.82
CA GLU A 21 -18.23 55.76 -26.06
C GLU A 21 -19.02 55.71 -24.73
N ALA A 22 -20.15 55.01 -24.73
CA ALA A 22 -20.92 54.73 -23.51
C ALA A 22 -20.18 53.76 -22.56
N ALA A 23 -19.41 52.81 -23.10
CA ALA A 23 -18.60 51.89 -22.31
C ALA A 23 -17.38 52.61 -21.69
N LEU A 24 -16.73 53.52 -22.43
CA LEU A 24 -15.59 54.28 -21.92
C LEU A 24 -16.01 55.24 -20.78
N SER A 25 -17.16 55.91 -20.94
CA SER A 25 -17.69 56.84 -19.93
C SER A 25 -18.14 56.11 -18.65
N ALA A 26 -18.62 54.86 -18.75
CA ALA A 26 -18.97 54.05 -17.59
C ALA A 26 -17.73 53.56 -16.80
N ILE A 27 -16.58 53.39 -17.47
CA ILE A 27 -15.31 53.01 -16.82
C ILE A 27 -14.68 54.22 -16.13
N GLU A 28 -14.73 55.40 -16.75
CA GLU A 28 -14.22 56.64 -16.15
C GLU A 28 -15.00 57.03 -14.90
N GLN A 29 -16.31 56.77 -14.88
CA GLN A 29 -17.19 57.06 -13.75
C GLN A 29 -17.11 56.00 -12.62
N ALA A 30 -16.51 54.83 -12.88
CA ALA A 30 -16.20 53.82 -11.88
C ALA A 30 -14.82 54.00 -11.24
N LEU A 31 -13.90 54.75 -11.88
CA LEU A 31 -12.55 55.00 -11.39
C LEU A 31 -12.46 56.24 -10.47
N ASN A 32 -13.50 57.08 -10.43
CA ASN A 32 -13.50 58.35 -9.70
C ASN A 32 -14.36 58.36 -8.42
N LEU A 33 -14.58 57.20 -7.80
CA LEU A 33 -15.26 57.09 -6.51
C LEU A 33 -14.25 57.24 -5.37
N ASP A 34 -14.16 58.46 -4.86
CA ASP A 34 -13.44 58.88 -3.63
C ASP A 34 -13.68 57.89 -2.47
N ILE A 35 -12.57 57.38 -1.91
CA ILE A 35 -12.56 56.60 -0.67
C ILE A 35 -12.54 57.59 0.51
N PRO A 36 -13.50 57.56 1.44
CA PRO A 36 -13.47 58.43 2.61
C PRO A 36 -12.43 57.94 3.62
N ALA A 37 -11.59 58.86 4.10
CA ALA A 37 -10.64 58.64 5.17
C ALA A 37 -11.34 58.18 6.48
N PRO A 38 -10.84 57.12 7.15
CA PRO A 38 -11.21 56.82 8.52
C PRO A 38 -10.17 57.38 9.50
N GLY A 39 -10.66 58.12 10.49
CA GLY A 39 -9.88 58.68 11.57
C GLY A 39 -9.35 57.65 12.58
N ASP A 40 -8.20 58.01 13.12
CA ASP A 40 -7.77 57.93 14.51
C ASP A 40 -8.48 56.90 15.41
N THR A 41 -7.99 55.66 15.41
CA THR A 41 -8.06 54.78 16.60
C THR A 41 -6.75 54.00 16.73
N ALA A 42 -6.02 54.32 17.80
CA ALA A 42 -4.77 53.68 18.19
C ALA A 42 -4.95 52.17 18.42
N ARG A 43 -4.18 51.35 17.67
CA ARG A 43 -3.89 49.97 18.05
C ARG A 43 -2.40 49.70 17.91
N VAL A 44 -1.81 49.39 19.05
CA VAL A 44 -0.38 49.11 19.25
C VAL A 44 -0.06 47.74 18.67
N GLU A 45 0.91 47.70 17.76
CA GLU A 45 1.46 46.49 17.14
C GLU A 45 2.77 46.10 17.85
N PRO A 46 2.98 44.83 18.27
CA PRO A 46 4.20 44.42 18.94
C PRO A 46 5.30 44.13 17.91
N ARG A 47 6.39 44.90 17.97
CA ARG A 47 7.61 44.67 17.18
C ARG A 47 8.38 43.46 17.70
N LEU A 48 8.75 42.54 16.80
CA LEU A 48 9.84 41.58 17.02
C LEU A 48 11.17 42.14 16.49
N PRO A 49 12.32 41.65 16.99
CA PRO A 49 13.63 42.29 16.82
C PRO A 49 14.27 42.04 15.45
N ASP A 50 15.01 43.05 15.01
CA ASP A 50 15.81 43.13 13.79
C ASP A 50 16.93 42.06 13.77
N VAL A 51 16.94 41.19 12.75
CA VAL A 51 18.00 40.19 12.53
C VAL A 51 18.61 40.50 11.17
N GLY A 52 19.85 40.99 11.23
CA GLY A 52 20.57 41.57 10.10
C GLY A 52 20.93 40.59 8.99
N ASP A 53 21.06 41.19 7.80
CA ASP A 53 21.54 40.61 6.56
C ASP A 53 22.92 39.95 6.73
N SER A 54 22.94 38.62 6.65
CA SER A 54 24.15 37.87 6.30
C SER A 54 23.76 36.63 5.49
N ASP A 55 23.90 36.79 4.19
CA ASP A 55 23.75 35.78 3.14
C ASP A 55 24.81 34.67 3.29
N PRO A 56 24.44 33.39 3.50
CA PRO A 56 25.38 32.31 3.78
C PRO A 56 25.79 31.49 2.53
N LEU A 57 25.94 32.09 1.34
CA LEU A 57 26.29 31.34 0.11
C LEU A 57 27.47 31.90 -0.71
N ALA A 58 28.50 32.44 -0.05
CA ALA A 58 29.79 32.72 -0.69
C ALA A 58 30.81 31.57 -0.51
N ASP A 59 30.91 30.73 -1.54
CA ASP A 59 32.04 29.95 -2.07
C ASP A 59 33.27 29.60 -1.15
N PRO A 60 33.64 28.32 -0.93
CA PRO A 60 34.79 27.95 -0.11
C PRO A 60 35.95 27.37 -0.96
N PHE A 61 36.74 28.22 -1.62
CA PHE A 61 38.09 27.85 -2.06
C PHE A 61 39.07 29.02 -1.92
N SER A 62 39.69 29.17 -0.75
CA SER A 62 41.08 29.63 -0.65
C SER A 62 41.61 29.51 0.79
N GLU A 63 42.75 28.81 0.88
CA GLU A 63 43.82 28.96 1.87
C GLU A 63 43.67 28.33 3.27
N ALA A 64 43.99 27.03 3.27
CA ALA A 64 44.91 26.33 4.16
C ALA A 64 45.63 27.12 5.28
N GLY A 65 45.46 26.65 6.53
CA GLY A 65 46.20 27.18 7.67
C GLY A 65 46.14 26.38 8.97
N GLY A 66 46.05 25.04 8.92
CA GLY A 66 46.52 24.13 9.97
C GLY A 66 45.76 24.05 11.31
N ARG A 67 45.09 22.91 11.55
CA ARG A 67 45.35 22.00 12.69
C ARG A 67 44.37 20.80 12.74
N ARG A 68 44.96 19.61 12.60
CA ARG A 68 44.66 18.30 13.22
C ARG A 68 43.24 17.71 13.13
N THR A 69 43.11 16.79 12.18
CA THR A 69 42.15 15.68 12.16
C THR A 69 42.59 14.52 13.07
N PRO A 70 41.68 13.84 13.78
CA PRO A 70 41.81 12.42 14.09
C PRO A 70 41.10 11.58 13.02
N THR A 71 41.88 10.71 12.40
CA THR A 71 41.52 9.64 11.47
C THR A 71 40.61 8.60 12.13
N LEU A 72 39.51 8.26 11.45
CA LEU A 72 38.70 7.07 11.72
C LEU A 72 39.28 5.90 10.93
N ASP A 73 39.98 5.01 11.63
CA ASP A 73 40.32 3.68 11.13
C ASP A 73 39.08 2.77 11.21
N ILE A 74 38.77 2.12 10.11
CA ILE A 74 37.78 1.03 10.04
C ILE A 74 38.58 -0.26 10.05
N ASP A 75 38.38 -1.11 11.04
CA ASP A 75 38.71 -2.53 10.96
C ASP A 75 37.51 -3.39 11.44
N PRO A 76 37.15 -4.50 10.76
CA PRO A 76 35.88 -5.20 10.96
C PRO A 76 36.06 -6.48 11.79
N ALA A 77 35.53 -6.54 13.00
CA ALA A 77 35.18 -7.79 13.69
C ALA A 77 34.51 -7.53 15.04
N ALA A 78 33.70 -8.51 15.47
CA ALA A 78 33.04 -8.66 16.77
C ALA A 78 31.68 -7.96 16.92
N SER A 79 30.64 -8.70 16.52
CA SER A 79 29.30 -8.60 17.08
C SER A 79 29.30 -9.18 18.49
N ASP A 80 28.92 -8.37 19.49
CA ASP A 80 28.32 -8.83 20.75
C ASP A 80 27.69 -7.63 21.48
N LEU A 81 26.38 -7.46 21.32
CA LEU A 81 25.58 -6.48 22.06
C LEU A 81 24.70 -7.23 23.08
N PRO A 82 24.73 -6.88 24.38
CA PRO A 82 23.73 -7.30 25.34
C PRO A 82 22.49 -6.39 25.30
N LEU A 83 21.31 -7.00 25.48
CA LEU A 83 19.98 -6.39 25.52
C LEU A 83 19.79 -5.45 26.74
N PRO A 84 19.01 -4.35 26.62
CA PRO A 84 18.72 -3.48 27.75
C PRO A 84 17.49 -3.93 28.56
N GLU A 85 17.67 -3.95 29.89
CA GLU A 85 16.65 -4.20 30.91
C GLU A 85 15.73 -3.00 31.19
N ARG A 86 14.57 -3.33 31.79
CA ARG A 86 13.42 -2.48 32.09
C ARG A 86 13.67 -1.48 33.22
N GLY A 87 13.13 -0.26 33.04
CA GLY A 87 12.29 0.39 34.04
C GLY A 87 12.73 1.76 34.56
N ARG A 88 12.05 2.84 34.12
CA ARG A 88 11.25 3.73 35.00
C ARG A 88 10.52 4.83 34.21
N SER A 89 9.32 5.08 34.69
CA SER A 89 8.21 5.96 34.27
C SER A 89 8.48 7.47 34.20
N ARG A 90 7.93 8.15 33.18
CA ARG A 90 7.13 9.39 33.34
C ARG A 90 6.23 9.68 32.11
N ARG A 91 4.98 10.04 32.42
CA ARG A 91 3.78 10.39 31.61
C ARG A 91 4.00 11.19 30.31
N GLU A 92 3.19 10.90 29.28
CA GLU A 92 2.07 11.77 28.79
C GLU A 92 1.24 11.04 27.70
N GLY A 93 0.03 11.54 27.46
CA GLY A 93 -1.14 10.81 26.97
C GLY A 93 -1.14 10.33 25.51
N GLY A 94 -1.88 9.25 25.27
CA GLY A 94 -2.15 8.69 23.94
C GLY A 94 -3.19 7.57 24.03
N LEU A 95 -4.26 7.71 23.25
CA LEU A 95 -5.48 6.90 23.24
C LEU A 95 -5.21 5.40 22.97
N LEU A 96 -5.77 4.51 23.79
CA LEU A 96 -5.89 3.08 23.46
C LEU A 96 -6.98 2.87 22.39
N PRO A 97 -6.76 2.04 21.36
CA PRO A 97 -7.84 1.49 20.53
C PRO A 97 -8.68 0.48 21.35
N PRO A 98 -10.01 0.45 21.20
CA PRO A 98 -10.84 -0.55 21.86
C PRO A 98 -10.63 -1.94 21.24
N ASP A 99 -10.42 -2.90 22.13
CA ASP A 99 -10.26 -4.33 21.84
C ASP A 99 -11.58 -4.90 21.29
N ARG A 100 -11.57 -5.38 20.05
CA ARG A 100 -12.73 -5.99 19.36
C ARG A 100 -12.64 -7.51 19.47
N SER A 101 -13.02 -8.08 20.61
CA SER A 101 -13.10 -9.54 20.77
C SER A 101 -14.26 -10.03 21.63
N LEU A 102 -15.26 -9.19 21.92
CA LEU A 102 -16.47 -9.59 22.64
C LEU A 102 -17.70 -9.43 21.76
N VAL A 103 -17.95 -10.43 20.92
CA VAL A 103 -19.28 -10.69 20.34
C VAL A 103 -19.98 -11.68 21.25
N ALA A 104 -21.15 -11.28 21.72
CA ALA A 104 -22.01 -11.99 22.64
C ALA A 104 -22.85 -13.04 21.91
N ASN A 105 -22.54 -14.33 22.08
CA ASN A 105 -23.49 -15.44 22.01
C ASN A 105 -22.79 -16.75 22.48
N ASP A 106 -22.81 -17.07 23.78
CA ASP A 106 -22.34 -18.39 24.25
C ASP A 106 -22.94 -18.83 25.61
N ASP A 107 -24.25 -19.05 25.67
CA ASP A 107 -24.93 -19.59 26.87
C ASP A 107 -24.83 -21.12 27.01
N ARG A 108 -23.86 -21.78 26.35
CA ARG A 108 -23.64 -23.23 26.46
C ARG A 108 -22.29 -23.65 27.06
N GLN A 109 -21.47 -22.71 27.56
CA GLN A 109 -20.17 -23.01 28.16
C GLN A 109 -20.09 -22.95 29.70
N ASN A 110 -21.20 -23.02 30.44
CA ASN A 110 -21.15 -22.94 31.91
C ASN A 110 -20.82 -24.26 32.64
N ILE A 111 -20.53 -25.37 31.93
CA ILE A 111 -19.97 -26.61 32.53
C ILE A 111 -18.44 -26.66 32.36
N GLY A 112 -17.88 -25.93 31.38
CA GLY A 112 -16.44 -25.88 31.13
C GLY A 112 -15.67 -25.09 32.18
N ILE A 113 -16.26 -24.02 32.72
CA ILE A 113 -15.61 -23.15 33.73
C ILE A 113 -15.59 -23.82 35.12
N LEU A 114 -16.56 -24.70 35.42
CA LEU A 114 -16.55 -25.56 36.62
C LEU A 114 -15.54 -26.72 36.51
N GLN A 115 -15.31 -27.28 35.31
CA GLN A 115 -14.25 -28.28 35.12
C GLN A 115 -12.84 -27.68 35.06
N GLN A 116 -12.71 -26.42 34.62
CA GLN A 116 -11.42 -25.73 34.53
C GLN A 116 -10.96 -25.11 35.86
N THR A 117 -11.89 -24.74 36.75
CA THR A 117 -11.56 -24.34 38.13
C THR A 117 -11.11 -25.51 39.01
N LEU A 118 -11.48 -26.75 38.66
CA LEU A 118 -11.04 -27.97 39.33
C LEU A 118 -9.72 -28.57 38.77
N ARG A 119 -9.12 -27.98 37.72
CA ARG A 119 -7.86 -28.45 37.10
C ARG A 119 -6.68 -27.50 37.33
N VAL A 120 -6.51 -26.99 38.54
CA VAL A 120 -5.22 -26.39 38.93
C VAL A 120 -4.22 -27.52 39.18
N ARG A 121 -3.22 -27.66 38.28
CA ARG A 121 -2.14 -28.63 38.46
C ARG A 121 -1.35 -28.29 39.74
N PRO A 122 -1.21 -29.19 40.72
CA PRO A 122 -0.48 -28.91 41.95
C PRO A 122 0.99 -28.64 41.64
N SER A 123 1.56 -27.61 42.28
CA SER A 123 2.95 -27.22 42.04
C SER A 123 3.89 -28.34 42.49
N ARG A 124 4.82 -28.78 41.62
CA ARG A 124 5.81 -29.83 41.94
C ARG A 124 6.94 -29.35 42.86
N LYS A 125 6.93 -28.08 43.27
CA LYS A 125 8.00 -27.44 44.05
C LYS A 125 8.28 -28.13 45.40
N PRO A 126 7.28 -28.58 46.20
CA PRO A 126 7.54 -29.26 47.47
C PRO A 126 8.29 -30.59 47.31
N TYR A 127 7.99 -31.35 46.26
CA TYR A 127 8.71 -32.58 45.95
C TYR A 127 10.16 -32.33 45.53
N LEU A 128 10.43 -31.23 44.82
CA LEU A 128 11.79 -30.84 44.45
C LEU A 128 12.63 -30.45 45.68
N VAL A 129 12.03 -29.74 46.64
CA VAL A 129 12.69 -29.42 47.92
C VAL A 129 12.96 -30.70 48.73
N ALA A 130 12.01 -31.63 48.79
CA ALA A 130 12.22 -32.93 49.46
C ALA A 130 13.30 -33.78 48.79
N ALA A 131 13.41 -33.73 47.46
CA ALA A 131 14.47 -34.42 46.72
C ALA A 131 15.86 -33.83 47.05
N ILE A 132 15.98 -32.50 47.10
CA ILE A 132 17.23 -31.83 47.51
C ILE A 132 17.59 -32.17 48.96
N ALA A 133 16.63 -32.13 49.88
CA ALA A 133 16.86 -32.50 51.28
C ALA A 133 17.27 -33.97 51.44
N SER A 134 16.64 -34.87 50.68
CA SER A 134 16.99 -36.30 50.67
C SER A 134 18.39 -36.53 50.12
N PHE A 135 18.78 -35.79 49.07
CA PHE A 135 20.13 -35.85 48.50
C PHE A 135 21.19 -35.38 49.50
N LEU A 136 20.98 -34.22 50.14
CA LEU A 136 21.88 -33.69 51.17
C LEU A 136 22.02 -34.63 52.37
N TRP A 137 20.93 -35.31 52.75
CA TRP A 137 20.96 -36.31 53.83
C TRP A 137 21.79 -37.55 53.47
N LEU A 138 21.63 -38.05 52.24
CA LEU A 138 22.39 -39.19 51.73
C LEU A 138 23.89 -38.87 51.66
N ASP A 139 24.25 -37.70 51.13
CA ASP A 139 25.62 -37.21 51.12
C ASP A 139 26.20 -37.08 52.53
N GLY A 140 25.40 -36.59 53.49
CA GLY A 140 25.78 -36.53 54.90
C GLY A 140 26.09 -37.90 55.51
N LEU A 141 25.29 -38.92 55.19
CA LEU A 141 25.52 -40.30 55.65
C LEU A 141 26.75 -40.94 54.99
N VAL A 142 26.97 -40.69 53.69
CA VAL A 142 28.17 -41.15 52.98
C VAL A 142 29.42 -40.48 53.55
N ALA A 143 29.38 -39.17 53.81
CA ALA A 143 30.50 -38.45 54.43
C ALA A 143 30.80 -38.95 55.85
N LEU A 144 29.78 -39.25 56.65
CA LEU A 144 29.94 -39.86 57.98
C LEU A 144 30.57 -41.26 57.88
N ALA A 145 30.07 -42.11 56.99
CA ALA A 145 30.60 -43.45 56.79
C ALA A 145 32.05 -43.41 56.25
N TRP A 146 32.38 -42.46 55.39
CA TRP A 146 33.74 -42.22 54.90
C TRP A 146 34.69 -41.81 56.03
N ASN A 147 34.26 -40.87 56.88
CA ASN A 147 35.05 -40.41 58.02
C ASN A 147 35.27 -41.51 59.07
N GLN A 148 34.24 -42.31 59.36
CA GLN A 148 34.32 -43.37 60.36
C GLN A 148 35.09 -44.61 59.89
N SER A 149 35.13 -44.87 58.57
CA SER A 149 35.89 -45.97 57.96
C SER A 149 37.36 -45.64 57.70
N GLY A 150 37.80 -44.40 57.91
CA GLY A 150 39.15 -43.96 57.57
C GLY A 150 39.43 -43.90 56.06
N GLY A 151 38.37 -43.83 55.23
CA GLY A 151 38.45 -43.72 53.77
C GLY A 151 38.24 -45.03 52.98
N ASP A 152 37.97 -46.16 53.63
CA ASP A 152 37.61 -47.41 52.95
C ASP A 152 36.17 -47.84 53.23
N LEU A 153 35.25 -47.33 52.41
CA LEU A 153 33.81 -47.59 52.54
C LEU A 153 33.44 -49.05 52.22
N LYS A 154 34.23 -49.75 51.40
CA LYS A 154 33.92 -51.11 50.95
C LYS A 154 34.05 -52.11 52.09
N THR A 155 35.16 -52.05 52.83
CA THR A 155 35.37 -52.89 54.01
C THR A 155 34.36 -52.55 55.12
N PHE A 156 34.06 -51.27 55.33
CA PHE A 156 33.06 -50.82 56.29
C PHE A 156 31.68 -51.44 56.05
N ILE A 157 31.19 -51.42 54.80
CA ILE A 157 29.88 -52.00 54.45
C ILE A 157 29.87 -53.52 54.60
N THR A 158 30.94 -54.22 54.17
CA THR A 158 31.02 -55.68 54.31
C THR A 158 31.19 -56.17 55.74
N GLY A 159 31.65 -55.31 56.65
CA GLY A 159 31.83 -55.63 58.07
C GLY A 159 30.58 -55.44 58.94
N LEU A 160 29.48 -54.93 58.37
CA LEU A 160 28.24 -54.71 59.11
C LEU A 160 27.58 -56.04 59.49
N THR A 161 27.26 -56.19 60.78
CA THR A 161 26.38 -57.28 61.23
C THR A 161 24.98 -57.10 60.66
N ALA A 162 24.18 -58.18 60.57
CA ALA A 162 22.80 -58.10 60.06
C ALA A 162 21.94 -57.05 60.81
N LEU A 163 22.15 -56.91 62.13
CA LEU A 163 21.45 -55.91 62.94
C LEU A 163 21.91 -54.48 62.60
N GLN A 164 23.22 -54.25 62.44
CA GLN A 164 23.76 -52.92 62.09
C GLN A 164 23.38 -52.53 60.66
N ALA A 165 23.39 -53.47 59.71
CA ALA A 165 22.93 -53.25 58.35
C ALA A 165 21.45 -52.82 58.33
N ALA A 166 20.60 -53.41 59.17
CA ALA A 166 19.21 -52.99 59.31
C ALA A 166 19.08 -51.55 59.89
N VAL A 167 19.91 -51.18 60.86
CA VAL A 167 19.94 -49.82 61.40
C VAL A 167 20.38 -48.80 60.35
N VAL A 168 21.44 -49.09 59.58
CA VAL A 168 21.92 -48.21 58.50
C VAL A 168 20.87 -48.10 57.39
N ALA A 169 20.24 -49.20 56.99
CA ALA A 169 19.15 -49.17 56.02
C ALA A 169 17.98 -48.30 56.51
N THR A 170 17.64 -48.36 57.80
CA THR A 170 16.61 -47.52 58.41
C THR A 170 17.02 -46.05 58.48
N ALA A 171 18.29 -45.76 58.77
CA ALA A 171 18.82 -44.39 58.81
C ALA A 171 18.87 -43.72 57.43
N ILE A 172 19.05 -44.49 56.36
CA ILE A 172 18.94 -44.02 54.98
C ILE A 172 17.47 -43.86 54.59
N ALA A 173 16.66 -44.90 54.74
CA ALA A 173 15.29 -44.91 54.22
C ALA A 173 14.33 -44.02 55.03
N GLY A 174 14.43 -44.01 56.36
CA GLY A 174 13.49 -43.33 57.24
C GLY A 174 13.35 -41.83 56.95
N PRO A 175 14.44 -41.06 56.98
CA PRO A 175 14.40 -39.61 56.72
C PRO A 175 13.97 -39.27 55.30
N ILE A 176 14.39 -40.04 54.29
CA ILE A 176 13.97 -39.85 52.89
C ILE A 176 12.45 -40.02 52.76
N VAL A 177 11.91 -41.09 53.34
CA VAL A 177 10.46 -41.33 53.39
C VAL A 177 9.76 -40.20 54.14
N LEU A 178 10.32 -39.72 55.25
CA LEU A 178 9.75 -38.62 56.02
C LEU A 178 9.71 -37.29 55.25
N PHE A 179 10.76 -36.95 54.50
CA PHE A 179 10.76 -35.77 53.63
C PHE A 179 9.72 -35.89 52.50
N LEU A 180 9.59 -37.08 51.90
CA LEU A 180 8.57 -37.35 50.88
C LEU A 180 7.14 -37.27 51.44
N ILE A 181 6.90 -37.81 52.64
CA ILE A 181 5.61 -37.69 53.34
C ILE A 181 5.30 -36.24 53.64
N THR A 182 6.29 -35.46 54.09
CA THR A 182 6.10 -34.03 54.39
C THR A 182 5.77 -33.23 53.12
N ALA A 183 6.42 -33.52 52.00
CA ALA A 183 6.08 -32.93 50.69
C ALA A 183 4.68 -33.35 50.22
N MET A 184 4.31 -34.62 50.40
CA MET A 184 2.98 -35.13 50.10
C MET A 184 1.90 -34.41 50.93
N LEU A 185 2.13 -34.23 52.23
CA LEU A 185 1.21 -33.51 53.12
C LEU A 185 1.11 -32.03 52.74
N ALA A 186 2.23 -31.38 52.38
CA ALA A 186 2.23 -29.98 51.95
C ALA A 186 1.42 -29.77 50.66
N VAL A 187 1.53 -30.68 49.69
CA VAL A 187 0.73 -30.69 48.46
C VAL A 187 -0.74 -30.95 48.78
N ARG A 188 -1.05 -31.96 49.60
CA ARG A 188 -2.42 -32.31 49.99
C ARG A 188 -3.12 -31.21 50.80
N ALA A 189 -2.39 -30.49 51.63
CA ALA A 189 -2.89 -29.33 52.35
C ALA A 189 -3.19 -28.14 51.42
N HIS A 190 -2.38 -27.95 50.36
CA HIS A 190 -2.66 -26.96 49.32
C HIS A 190 -3.89 -27.35 48.47
N GLU A 191 -4.05 -28.63 48.15
CA GLU A 191 -5.23 -29.16 47.47
C GLU A 191 -6.50 -28.96 48.32
N MET A 192 -6.46 -29.25 49.62
CA MET A 192 -7.61 -29.05 50.51
C MET A 192 -7.99 -27.57 50.68
N ARG A 193 -7.04 -26.62 50.65
CA ARG A 193 -7.36 -25.18 50.69
C ARG A 193 -8.09 -24.70 49.44
N LEU A 194 -7.80 -25.29 48.28
CA LEU A 194 -8.47 -24.98 47.03
C LEU A 194 -9.88 -25.61 46.98
N VAL A 195 -10.02 -26.83 47.50
CA VAL A 195 -11.30 -27.56 47.56
C VAL A 195 -12.24 -26.99 48.63
N ALA A 196 -11.74 -26.51 49.78
CA ALA A 196 -12.56 -25.92 50.83
C ALA A 196 -13.32 -24.66 50.38
N ARG A 197 -12.79 -23.90 49.41
CA ARG A 197 -13.52 -22.77 48.79
C ARG A 197 -14.59 -23.21 47.79
N ALA A 198 -14.44 -24.38 47.16
CA ALA A 198 -15.42 -24.93 46.21
C ALA A 198 -16.55 -25.73 46.90
N VAL A 199 -16.31 -26.30 48.09
CA VAL A 199 -17.32 -27.07 48.85
C VAL A 199 -18.25 -26.16 49.67
N GLY A 200 -17.82 -24.94 50.03
CA GLY A 200 -18.66 -23.97 50.75
C GLY A 200 -19.91 -23.52 50.00
N GLU A 201 -19.87 -23.55 48.66
CA GLU A 201 -21.00 -23.15 47.80
C GLU A 201 -21.93 -24.32 47.45
N VAL A 202 -21.44 -25.57 47.58
CA VAL A 202 -22.22 -26.80 47.40
C VAL A 202 -22.87 -27.28 48.72
N ALA A 203 -22.28 -26.98 49.89
CA ALA A 203 -22.84 -27.32 51.20
C ALA A 203 -24.17 -26.61 51.50
N ILE A 204 -24.44 -25.45 50.88
CA ILE A 204 -25.74 -24.77 50.97
C ILE A 204 -26.83 -25.51 50.16
N ARG A 205 -26.46 -26.39 49.23
CA ARG A 205 -27.39 -27.15 48.39
C ARG A 205 -27.64 -28.60 48.83
N LEU A 206 -27.11 -29.03 49.99
CA LEU A 206 -27.21 -30.41 50.48
C LEU A 206 -27.98 -30.56 51.82
N ALA A 207 -28.75 -29.56 52.22
CA ALA A 207 -29.50 -29.57 53.50
C ALA A 207 -30.92 -30.17 53.44
N GLU A 208 -31.29 -30.93 52.41
CA GLU A 208 -32.57 -31.67 52.40
C GLU A 208 -32.38 -33.10 51.85
N PRO A 209 -32.68 -34.14 52.64
CA PRO A 209 -32.88 -35.48 52.13
C PRO A 209 -34.34 -35.97 52.23
N GLU A 210 -34.62 -37.01 51.44
CA GLU A 210 -35.76 -37.94 51.44
C GLU A 210 -36.92 -37.58 50.49
N SER A 211 -37.48 -38.46 49.66
CA SER A 211 -37.30 -39.90 49.46
C SER A 211 -37.83 -40.27 48.06
N PHE A 212 -37.07 -41.07 47.31
CA PHE A 212 -37.57 -41.79 46.14
C PHE A 212 -38.08 -43.16 46.62
N SER A 213 -39.34 -43.47 46.37
CA SER A 213 -39.80 -44.76 45.81
C SER A 213 -41.28 -45.05 46.08
N THR A 214 -42.18 -44.26 45.48
CA THR A 214 -43.57 -44.66 45.21
C THR A 214 -44.01 -44.28 43.79
N ASP A 215 -43.05 -43.95 42.91
CA ASP A 215 -43.31 -43.17 41.69
C ASP A 215 -43.31 -43.97 40.38
N ALA A 216 -43.17 -45.30 40.45
CA ALA A 216 -43.12 -46.15 39.26
C ALA A 216 -44.50 -46.55 38.71
N VAL A 217 -45.60 -46.25 39.42
CA VAL A 217 -46.94 -46.73 39.05
C VAL A 217 -47.96 -45.59 38.81
N LEU A 218 -47.67 -44.36 39.25
CA LEU A 218 -48.44 -43.15 38.91
C LEU A 218 -47.96 -42.44 37.63
N THR A 219 -46.84 -42.90 37.07
CA THR A 219 -46.14 -42.26 35.95
C THR A 219 -46.88 -42.38 34.62
N MET A 220 -47.73 -43.38 34.43
CA MET A 220 -48.35 -43.60 33.11
C MET A 220 -49.60 -42.73 32.88
N SER A 221 -50.33 -42.34 33.94
CA SER A 221 -51.54 -41.51 33.84
C SER A 221 -51.28 -40.00 34.04
N GLN A 222 -50.18 -39.61 34.69
CA GLN A 222 -49.70 -38.22 34.69
C GLN A 222 -49.00 -37.83 33.39
N THR A 223 -48.43 -38.78 32.64
CA THR A 223 -47.68 -38.48 31.39
C THR A 223 -48.59 -37.88 30.30
N VAL A 224 -49.83 -38.34 30.16
CA VAL A 224 -50.78 -37.76 29.19
C VAL A 224 -51.22 -36.34 29.59
N ARG A 225 -51.38 -36.06 30.89
CA ARG A 225 -51.71 -34.71 31.39
C ARG A 225 -50.51 -33.77 31.32
N ARG A 226 -49.30 -34.31 31.51
CA ARG A 226 -48.01 -33.62 31.37
C ARG A 226 -47.69 -33.31 29.92
N GLU A 227 -48.16 -34.10 28.95
CA GLU A 227 -47.94 -33.82 27.54
C GLU A 227 -48.85 -32.73 26.97
N VAL A 228 -50.10 -32.64 27.45
CA VAL A 228 -50.97 -31.50 27.13
C VAL A 228 -50.51 -30.23 27.86
N ALA A 229 -50.01 -30.34 29.09
CA ALA A 229 -49.37 -29.23 29.80
C ALA A 229 -48.01 -28.85 29.19
N ALA A 230 -47.26 -29.78 28.59
CA ALA A 230 -46.00 -29.54 27.88
C ALA A 230 -46.24 -28.97 26.48
N VAL A 231 -47.38 -29.21 25.86
CA VAL A 231 -47.83 -28.50 24.64
C VAL A 231 -48.31 -27.09 24.99
N GLY A 232 -48.99 -26.90 26.13
CA GLY A 232 -49.33 -25.57 26.67
C GLY A 232 -48.09 -24.75 27.05
N ASP A 233 -47.17 -25.34 27.82
CA ASP A 233 -45.85 -24.79 28.18
C ASP A 233 -44.92 -24.72 26.96
N GLY A 234 -45.16 -25.54 25.93
CA GLY A 234 -44.47 -25.49 24.63
C GLY A 234 -44.92 -24.31 23.77
N VAL A 235 -46.22 -23.96 23.83
CA VAL A 235 -46.79 -22.76 23.18
C VAL A 235 -46.44 -21.50 23.97
N GLU A 236 -46.50 -21.50 25.31
CA GLU A 236 -46.02 -20.38 26.13
C GLU A 236 -44.50 -20.18 25.99
N ARG A 237 -43.70 -21.25 25.91
CA ARG A 237 -42.25 -21.16 25.65
C ARG A 237 -41.94 -20.80 24.20
N ALA A 238 -42.80 -21.14 23.23
CA ALA A 238 -42.69 -20.66 21.85
C ALA A 238 -43.10 -19.19 21.70
N LEU A 239 -44.11 -18.72 22.44
CA LEU A 239 -44.48 -17.30 22.54
C LEU A 239 -43.42 -16.50 23.31
N ALA A 240 -42.84 -17.04 24.37
CA ALA A 240 -41.70 -16.46 25.06
C ALA A 240 -40.48 -16.40 24.15
N ARG A 241 -40.19 -17.45 23.37
CA ARG A 241 -39.13 -17.42 22.34
C ARG A 241 -39.44 -16.46 21.19
N ALA A 242 -40.70 -16.33 20.78
CA ALA A 242 -41.10 -15.37 19.76
C ALA A 242 -40.96 -13.94 20.29
N GLY A 243 -41.24 -13.70 21.57
CA GLY A 243 -40.99 -12.43 22.26
C GLY A 243 -39.51 -12.15 22.50
N GLU A 244 -38.71 -13.18 22.81
CA GLU A 244 -37.24 -13.10 22.86
C GLU A 244 -36.65 -12.84 21.48
N LEU A 245 -37.18 -13.47 20.42
CA LEU A 245 -36.83 -13.21 19.03
C LEU A 245 -37.28 -11.84 18.58
N GLU A 246 -38.46 -11.35 18.96
CA GLU A 246 -38.87 -9.96 18.69
C GLU A 246 -37.94 -8.99 19.41
N THR A 247 -37.57 -9.27 20.66
CA THR A 247 -36.65 -8.43 21.44
C THR A 247 -35.23 -8.49 20.87
N LEU A 248 -34.79 -9.65 20.38
CA LEU A 248 -33.50 -9.84 19.73
C LEU A 248 -33.47 -9.20 18.35
N VAL A 249 -34.54 -9.33 17.56
CA VAL A 249 -34.67 -8.65 16.26
C VAL A 249 -34.79 -7.15 16.46
N ARG A 250 -35.50 -6.66 17.48
CA ARG A 250 -35.57 -5.23 17.81
C ARG A 250 -34.23 -4.73 18.37
N GLY A 251 -33.50 -5.58 19.09
CA GLY A 251 -32.12 -5.35 19.53
C GLY A 251 -31.16 -5.29 18.35
N GLU A 252 -31.30 -6.19 17.38
CA GLU A 252 -30.46 -6.27 16.19
C GLU A 252 -30.81 -5.16 15.19
N ILE A 253 -32.09 -4.79 15.08
CA ILE A 253 -32.53 -3.60 14.37
C ILE A 253 -31.98 -2.36 15.07
N SER A 254 -31.93 -2.31 16.41
CA SER A 254 -31.36 -1.18 17.14
C SER A 254 -29.84 -1.10 17.00
N THR A 255 -29.11 -2.22 16.99
CA THR A 255 -27.67 -2.24 16.69
C THR A 255 -27.41 -1.89 15.23
N LEU A 256 -28.27 -2.33 14.31
CA LEU A 256 -28.19 -1.98 12.89
C LEU A 256 -28.54 -0.51 12.64
N GLU A 257 -29.58 0.04 13.27
CA GLU A 257 -29.91 1.48 13.25
C GLU A 257 -28.76 2.30 13.83
N ARG A 258 -28.16 1.84 14.92
CA ARG A 258 -26.99 2.49 15.52
C ARG A 258 -25.76 2.38 14.61
N ALA A 259 -25.52 1.24 13.96
CA ALA A 259 -24.42 1.07 13.01
C ALA A 259 -24.63 1.89 11.73
N TYR A 260 -25.86 2.01 11.24
CA TYR A 260 -26.21 2.88 10.12
C TYR A 260 -26.13 4.36 10.52
N SER A 261 -26.56 4.72 11.73
CA SER A 261 -26.42 6.09 12.25
C SER A 261 -24.95 6.45 12.46
N ASP A 262 -24.12 5.55 13.00
CA ASP A 262 -22.68 5.73 13.12
C ASP A 262 -22.00 5.80 11.75
N ASN A 263 -22.44 4.99 10.79
CA ASN A 263 -21.97 5.08 9.40
C ASN A 263 -22.42 6.37 8.72
N GLU A 264 -23.64 6.85 8.97
CA GLU A 264 -24.15 8.13 8.47
C GLU A 264 -23.35 9.30 9.06
N ILE A 265 -23.08 9.27 10.37
CA ILE A 265 -22.22 10.25 11.03
C ILE A 265 -20.81 10.22 10.44
N ARG A 266 -20.24 9.03 10.21
CA ARG A 266 -18.92 8.87 9.60
C ARG A 266 -18.89 9.34 8.14
N ILE A 267 -19.92 9.07 7.37
CA ILE A 267 -20.03 9.55 5.99
C ILE A 267 -20.19 11.07 6.00
N ARG A 268 -21.01 11.65 6.89
CA ARG A 268 -21.10 13.10 7.06
C ARG A 268 -19.76 13.71 7.45
N SER A 269 -19.04 13.12 8.41
CA SER A 269 -17.73 13.63 8.82
C SER A 269 -16.70 13.54 7.68
N LEU A 270 -16.71 12.46 6.89
CA LEU A 270 -15.85 12.32 5.70
C LEU A 270 -16.23 13.33 4.61
N VAL A 271 -17.52 13.59 4.41
CA VAL A 271 -18.00 14.60 3.46
C VAL A 271 -17.62 16.00 3.93
N ASP A 272 -17.76 16.31 5.21
CA ASP A 272 -17.35 17.58 5.80
C ASP A 272 -15.83 17.77 5.68
N GLU A 273 -15.05 16.71 5.91
CA GLU A 273 -13.60 16.72 5.70
C GLU A 273 -13.21 16.89 4.22
N LEU A 274 -13.93 16.27 3.30
CA LEU A 274 -13.75 16.46 1.85
C LEU A 274 -14.12 17.88 1.41
N ILE A 275 -15.19 18.46 1.97
CA ILE A 275 -15.59 19.85 1.71
C ILE A 275 -14.51 20.79 2.25
N ALA A 276 -14.02 20.56 3.48
CA ALA A 276 -12.94 21.34 4.07
C ALA A 276 -11.62 21.22 3.27
N GLN A 277 -11.28 20.02 2.79
CA GLN A 277 -10.14 19.81 1.89
C GLN A 277 -10.34 20.55 0.57
N ARG A 278 -11.54 20.49 -0.02
CA ARG A 278 -11.86 21.23 -1.26
C ARG A 278 -11.75 22.73 -1.05
N GLU A 279 -12.27 23.28 0.05
CA GLU A 279 -12.15 24.71 0.37
C GLU A 279 -10.69 25.10 0.61
N SER A 280 -9.89 24.26 1.28
CA SER A 280 -8.45 24.47 1.45
C SER A 280 -7.70 24.46 0.11
N ILE A 281 -8.05 23.56 -0.81
CA ILE A 281 -7.48 23.50 -2.15
C ILE A 281 -7.87 24.74 -2.96
N VAL A 282 -9.15 25.14 -2.93
CA VAL A 282 -9.63 26.35 -3.62
C VAL A 282 -8.94 27.60 -3.04
N GLY A 283 -8.86 27.73 -1.72
CA GLY A 283 -8.15 28.82 -1.08
C GLY A 283 -6.64 28.81 -1.37
N SER A 284 -6.03 27.62 -1.53
CA SER A 284 -4.63 27.50 -1.98
C SER A 284 -4.48 27.91 -3.45
N ALA A 285 -5.43 27.56 -4.32
CA ALA A 285 -5.44 27.98 -5.71
C ALA A 285 -5.64 29.49 -5.86
N ASP A 286 -6.49 30.11 -5.05
CA ASP A 286 -6.68 31.56 -5.03
C ASP A 286 -5.45 32.30 -4.50
N ARG A 287 -4.77 31.75 -3.47
CA ARG A 287 -3.47 32.28 -3.01
C ARG A 287 -2.39 32.18 -4.08
N VAL A 288 -2.29 31.03 -4.78
CA VAL A 288 -1.34 30.86 -5.88
C VAL A 288 -1.67 31.82 -7.03
N ARG A 289 -2.95 31.97 -7.39
CA ARG A 289 -3.39 32.95 -8.41
C ARG A 289 -3.03 34.37 -7.99
N GLY A 290 -3.26 34.75 -6.74
CA GLY A 290 -2.89 36.07 -6.21
C GLY A 290 -1.37 36.29 -6.22
N ALA A 291 -0.59 35.28 -5.84
CA ALA A 291 0.87 35.35 -5.87
C ALA A 291 1.42 35.47 -7.31
N ILE A 292 0.83 34.74 -8.27
CA ILE A 292 1.18 34.84 -9.69
C ILE A 292 0.80 36.21 -10.24
N ALA A 293 -0.40 36.72 -9.94
CA ALA A 293 -0.83 38.04 -10.37
C ALA A 293 0.09 39.14 -9.82
N GLY A 294 0.41 39.10 -8.53
CA GLY A 294 1.34 40.05 -7.90
C GLY A 294 2.76 39.93 -8.45
N SER A 295 3.24 38.72 -8.75
CA SER A 295 4.54 38.52 -9.40
C SER A 295 4.54 39.09 -10.82
N HIS A 296 3.42 39.00 -11.54
CA HIS A 296 3.28 39.54 -12.90
C HIS A 296 3.23 41.08 -12.89
N GLU A 297 2.53 41.68 -11.93
CA GLU A 297 2.55 43.14 -11.72
C GLU A 297 3.94 43.63 -11.34
N ASN A 298 4.63 42.95 -10.41
CA ASN A 298 6.01 43.28 -10.05
C ASN A 298 6.95 43.15 -11.25
N LEU A 299 6.87 42.06 -12.01
CA LEU A 299 7.68 41.88 -13.21
C LEU A 299 7.39 42.97 -14.25
N SER A 300 6.12 43.34 -14.44
CA SER A 300 5.74 44.42 -15.34
C SER A 300 6.35 45.76 -14.88
N SER A 301 6.30 46.06 -13.59
CA SER A 301 6.90 47.28 -13.03
C SER A 301 8.43 47.26 -13.12
N GLU A 302 9.08 46.12 -12.88
CA GLU A 302 10.52 45.96 -13.04
C GLU A 302 10.95 46.12 -14.50
N LEU A 303 10.18 45.59 -15.45
CA LEU A 303 10.43 45.75 -16.88
C LEU A 303 10.23 47.19 -17.34
N GLU A 304 9.20 47.87 -16.84
CA GLU A 304 8.96 49.29 -17.12
C GLU A 304 10.11 50.15 -16.57
N GLY A 305 10.52 49.93 -15.31
CA GLY A 305 11.66 50.61 -14.73
C GLY A 305 13.01 50.24 -15.36
N ALA A 306 13.16 49.03 -15.90
CA ALA A 306 14.32 48.66 -16.72
C ALA A 306 14.32 49.38 -18.07
N ALA A 307 13.16 49.47 -18.74
CA ALA A 307 12.99 50.18 -20.00
C ALA A 307 13.28 51.68 -19.84
N GLU A 308 12.76 52.32 -18.78
CA GLU A 308 13.06 53.72 -18.47
C GLU A 308 14.55 53.97 -18.25
N ARG A 309 15.23 53.09 -17.50
CA ARG A 309 16.68 53.17 -17.30
C ARG A 309 17.47 53.01 -18.60
N ILE A 310 17.04 52.10 -19.47
CA ILE A 310 17.65 51.91 -20.80
C ILE A 310 17.47 53.17 -21.65
N VAL A 311 16.26 53.73 -21.71
CA VAL A 311 15.99 54.98 -22.45
C VAL A 311 16.83 56.13 -21.91
N ALA A 312 16.90 56.29 -20.58
CA ALA A 312 17.74 57.31 -19.95
C ALA A 312 19.24 57.11 -20.28
N ALA A 313 19.74 55.87 -20.25
CA ALA A 313 21.12 55.55 -20.60
C ALA A 313 21.44 55.82 -22.07
N ILE A 314 20.51 55.50 -22.98
CA ILE A 314 20.65 55.77 -24.42
C ILE A 314 20.64 57.28 -24.68
N ASN A 315 19.72 58.03 -24.08
CA ASN A 315 19.68 59.49 -24.21
C ASN A 315 20.97 60.13 -23.68
N GLY A 316 21.44 59.72 -22.49
CA GLY A 316 22.71 60.20 -21.94
C GLY A 316 23.94 59.77 -22.76
N ALA A 317 23.91 58.62 -23.43
CA ALA A 317 24.94 58.25 -24.39
C ALA A 317 24.88 59.13 -25.66
N GLY A 318 23.68 59.40 -26.18
CA GLY A 318 23.43 60.27 -27.32
C GLY A 318 23.90 61.71 -27.09
N GLU A 319 23.59 62.28 -25.92
CA GLU A 319 24.07 63.61 -25.52
C GLU A 319 25.59 63.66 -25.42
N ARG A 320 26.24 62.65 -24.82
CA ARG A 320 27.71 62.58 -24.73
C ARG A 320 28.37 62.48 -26.10
N VAL A 321 27.83 61.67 -27.00
CA VAL A 321 28.33 61.54 -28.38
C VAL A 321 28.15 62.87 -29.12
N THR A 322 26.98 63.49 -29.00
CA THR A 322 26.69 64.79 -29.64
C THR A 322 27.64 65.88 -29.12
N GLY A 323 27.83 65.98 -27.80
CA GLY A 323 28.78 66.92 -27.20
C GLY A 323 30.24 66.64 -27.58
N ALA A 324 30.64 65.37 -27.70
CA ALA A 324 31.98 65.02 -28.17
C ALA A 324 32.20 65.37 -29.65
N LEU A 325 31.17 65.21 -30.49
CA LEU A 325 31.20 65.61 -31.90
C LEU A 325 31.25 67.13 -32.05
N ASP A 326 30.47 67.87 -31.25
CA ASP A 326 30.47 69.34 -31.25
C ASP A 326 31.84 69.88 -30.83
N ALA A 327 32.40 69.39 -29.72
CA ALA A 327 33.74 69.75 -29.25
C ALA A 327 34.83 69.45 -30.29
N ARG A 328 34.75 68.30 -30.98
CA ARG A 328 35.65 67.97 -32.10
C ARG A 328 35.43 68.90 -33.29
N GLY A 329 34.19 69.27 -33.60
CA GLY A 329 33.86 70.23 -34.64
C GLY A 329 34.48 71.60 -34.37
N THR A 330 34.39 72.08 -33.12
CA THR A 330 35.04 73.32 -32.68
C THR A 330 36.56 73.22 -32.80
N ALA A 331 37.17 72.15 -32.31
CA ALA A 331 38.62 71.95 -32.38
C ALA A 331 39.14 71.86 -33.82
N ILE A 332 38.40 71.21 -34.73
CA ILE A 332 38.72 71.18 -36.15
C ILE A 332 38.61 72.58 -36.76
N THR A 333 37.59 73.35 -36.41
CA THR A 333 37.39 74.72 -36.91
C THR A 333 38.52 75.64 -36.45
N GLU A 334 38.93 75.57 -35.18
CA GLU A 334 40.10 76.30 -34.67
C GLU A 334 41.39 75.88 -35.37
N ALA A 335 41.64 74.58 -35.51
CA ALA A 335 42.83 74.09 -36.19
C ALA A 335 42.90 74.52 -37.67
N LEU A 336 41.76 74.50 -38.37
CA LEU A 336 41.66 75.00 -39.74
C LEU A 336 41.86 76.52 -39.81
N GLY A 337 41.35 77.28 -38.84
CA GLY A 337 41.59 78.71 -38.69
C GLY A 337 43.07 79.04 -38.53
N GLU A 338 43.76 78.34 -37.62
CA GLU A 338 45.20 78.50 -37.37
C GLU A 338 46.04 78.10 -38.60
N VAL A 339 45.67 77.02 -39.28
CA VAL A 339 46.29 76.63 -40.55
C VAL A 339 46.06 77.71 -41.62
N GLY A 340 44.85 78.25 -41.71
CA GLY A 340 44.50 79.36 -42.61
C GLY A 340 45.36 80.59 -42.38
N GLU A 341 45.48 81.06 -41.13
CA GLU A 341 46.33 82.18 -40.75
C GLU A 341 47.81 81.92 -41.07
N ARG A 342 48.30 80.70 -40.81
CA ARG A 342 49.69 80.33 -41.12
C ARG A 342 49.97 80.33 -42.62
N VAL A 343 49.02 79.88 -43.44
CA VAL A 343 49.12 79.95 -44.91
C VAL A 343 49.13 81.41 -45.38
N VAL A 344 48.22 82.24 -44.87
CA VAL A 344 48.18 83.69 -45.20
C VAL A 344 49.49 84.37 -44.80
N GLY A 345 50.01 84.09 -43.61
CA GLY A 345 51.28 84.61 -43.13
C GLY A 345 52.46 84.22 -44.04
N ASN A 346 52.58 82.93 -44.37
CA ASN A 346 53.61 82.43 -45.27
C ASN A 346 53.54 83.08 -46.67
N VAL A 347 52.33 83.21 -47.22
CA VAL A 347 52.11 83.86 -48.52
C VAL A 347 52.49 85.34 -48.46
N SER A 348 52.11 86.05 -47.39
CA SER A 348 52.45 87.46 -47.18
C SER A 348 53.96 87.67 -47.09
N THR A 349 54.66 86.88 -46.26
CA THR A 349 56.12 86.95 -46.15
C THR A 349 56.82 86.67 -47.48
N ARG A 350 56.37 85.65 -48.22
CA ARG A 350 56.92 85.33 -49.54
C ARG A 350 56.64 86.42 -50.56
N GLY A 351 55.46 87.06 -50.48
CA GLY A 351 55.09 88.23 -51.26
C GLY A 351 56.02 89.41 -51.00
N ASP A 352 56.26 89.74 -49.73
CA ASP A 352 57.19 90.80 -49.33
C ASP A 352 58.63 90.52 -49.77
N ASP A 353 59.08 89.27 -49.67
CA ASP A 353 60.40 88.84 -50.16
C ASP A 353 60.52 89.05 -51.68
N LEU A 354 59.51 88.64 -52.45
CA LEU A 354 59.46 88.86 -53.89
C LEU A 354 59.47 90.33 -54.25
N VAL A 355 58.68 91.17 -53.55
CA VAL A 355 58.67 92.62 -53.76
C VAL A 355 60.04 93.22 -53.48
N ARG A 356 60.68 92.86 -52.35
CA ARG A 356 62.04 93.33 -52.03
C ARG A 356 63.06 92.92 -53.08
N GLN A 357 63.00 91.67 -53.56
CA GLN A 357 63.89 91.18 -54.61
C GLN A 357 63.67 91.93 -55.94
N LEU A 358 62.42 92.23 -56.28
CA LEU A 358 62.06 92.98 -57.49
C LEU A 358 62.55 94.43 -57.42
N THR A 359 62.41 95.08 -56.26
CA THR A 359 62.92 96.44 -56.02
C THR A 359 64.44 96.47 -56.11
N ALA A 360 65.15 95.56 -55.45
CA ALA A 360 66.61 95.47 -55.52
C ALA A 360 67.10 95.22 -56.95
N THR A 361 66.42 94.34 -57.69
CA THR A 361 66.72 94.09 -59.11
C THR A 361 66.50 95.35 -59.94
N SER A 362 65.40 96.09 -59.71
CA SER A 362 65.09 97.33 -60.42
C SER A 362 66.11 98.43 -60.13
N GLU A 363 66.56 98.57 -58.88
CA GLU A 363 67.63 99.50 -58.50
C GLU A 363 68.96 99.12 -59.14
N GLY A 364 69.29 97.82 -59.20
CA GLY A 364 70.48 97.32 -59.89
C GLY A 364 70.45 97.62 -61.40
N VAL A 365 69.31 97.43 -62.06
CA VAL A 365 69.12 97.79 -63.47
C VAL A 365 69.26 99.31 -63.66
N ARG A 366 68.66 100.12 -62.79
CA ARG A 366 68.80 101.59 -62.85
C ARG A 366 70.26 102.04 -62.70
N GLY A 367 70.98 101.48 -61.73
CA GLY A 367 72.40 101.75 -61.53
C GLY A 367 73.26 101.37 -62.74
N GLY A 368 73.02 100.19 -63.33
CA GLY A 368 73.70 99.77 -64.56
C GLY A 368 73.42 100.69 -65.75
N LEU A 369 72.19 101.19 -65.90
CA LEU A 369 71.85 102.16 -66.95
C LEU A 369 72.51 103.52 -66.72
N GLU A 370 72.60 104.00 -65.47
CA GLU A 370 73.32 105.24 -65.12
C GLU A 370 74.82 105.12 -65.43
N GLU A 371 75.46 103.98 -65.10
CA GLU A 371 76.87 103.71 -65.41
C GLU A 371 77.15 103.61 -66.92
N ILE A 372 76.26 102.95 -67.67
CA ILE A 372 76.34 102.92 -69.13
C ILE A 372 76.20 104.34 -69.69
N GLY A 373 75.28 105.14 -69.15
CA GLY A 373 75.05 106.53 -69.56
C GLY A 373 76.27 107.43 -69.32
N THR A 374 76.92 107.33 -68.16
CA THR A 374 78.14 108.09 -67.86
C THR A 374 79.31 107.65 -68.75
N THR A 375 79.50 106.34 -68.93
CA THR A 375 80.54 105.79 -69.81
C THR A 375 80.35 106.25 -71.25
N LEU A 376 79.12 106.22 -71.77
CA LEU A 376 78.79 106.71 -73.11
C LEU A 376 79.08 108.21 -73.24
N THR A 377 78.71 109.00 -72.23
CA THR A 377 78.96 110.45 -72.22
C THR A 377 80.45 110.75 -72.22
N SER A 378 81.25 110.06 -71.40
CA SER A 378 82.71 110.19 -71.39
C SER A 378 83.35 109.78 -72.71
N ALA A 379 82.89 108.67 -73.32
CA ALA A 379 83.37 108.24 -74.63
C ALA A 379 83.07 109.27 -75.73
N LEU A 380 81.88 109.87 -75.72
CA LEU A 380 81.50 110.94 -76.64
C LEU A 380 82.34 112.20 -76.42
N GLN A 381 82.59 112.59 -75.16
CA GLN A 381 83.44 113.74 -74.83
C GLN A 381 84.88 113.52 -75.30
N GLN A 382 85.46 112.35 -75.02
CA GLN A 382 86.79 111.99 -75.52
C GLN A 382 86.86 112.06 -77.05
N ARG A 383 85.83 111.55 -77.73
CA ARG A 383 85.76 111.60 -79.20
C ARG A 383 85.66 113.05 -79.71
N ALA A 384 84.92 113.91 -79.02
CA ALA A 384 84.83 115.33 -79.34
C ALA A 384 86.18 116.05 -79.15
N ASP A 385 86.94 115.71 -78.11
CA ASP A 385 88.27 116.25 -77.85
C ASP A 385 89.29 115.77 -78.91
N GLU A 386 89.25 114.48 -79.28
CA GLU A 386 90.07 113.91 -80.36
C GLU A 386 89.82 114.61 -81.71
N VAL A 387 88.54 114.89 -82.01
CA VAL A 387 88.12 115.64 -83.20
C VAL A 387 88.62 117.09 -83.14
N THR A 388 88.51 117.74 -81.98
CA THR A 388 88.99 119.12 -81.78
C THR A 388 90.51 119.22 -81.98
N GLN A 389 91.29 118.30 -81.42
CA GLN A 389 92.74 118.24 -81.65
C GLN A 389 93.11 117.94 -83.11
N ALA A 390 92.31 117.14 -83.82
CA ALA A 390 92.49 116.92 -85.25
C ALA A 390 92.25 118.21 -86.04
N PHE A 391 91.25 119.01 -85.65
CA PHE A 391 91.01 120.33 -86.23
C PHE A 391 92.13 121.32 -85.91
N GLU A 392 92.67 121.35 -84.70
CA GLU A 392 93.80 122.23 -84.34
C GLU A 392 95.08 121.90 -85.13
N ARG A 393 95.41 120.61 -85.29
CA ARG A 393 96.52 120.16 -86.15
C ARG A 393 96.32 120.57 -87.60
N THR A 394 95.10 120.45 -88.12
CA THR A 394 94.73 120.86 -89.48
C THR A 394 94.78 122.37 -89.63
N GLY A 395 94.32 123.13 -88.64
CA GLY A 395 94.39 124.59 -88.57
C GLY A 395 95.82 125.11 -88.56
N GLY A 396 96.72 124.50 -87.79
CA GLY A 396 98.15 124.86 -87.77
C GLY A 396 98.87 124.60 -89.10
N ALA A 397 98.46 123.58 -89.86
CA ALA A 397 98.95 123.36 -91.22
C ALA A 397 98.40 124.42 -92.19
N LEU A 398 97.11 124.77 -92.07
CA LEU A 398 96.43 125.76 -92.89
C LEU A 398 96.99 127.19 -92.69
N THR A 399 97.32 127.60 -91.46
CA THR A 399 97.92 128.91 -91.18
C THR A 399 99.29 129.07 -91.83
N ARG A 400 100.08 127.99 -91.90
CA ARG A 400 101.39 127.99 -92.55
C ARG A 400 101.25 128.12 -94.07
N THR A 401 100.23 127.47 -94.67
CA THR A 401 99.88 127.62 -96.08
C THR A 401 99.26 128.99 -96.42
N LEU A 402 98.55 129.63 -95.49
CA LEU A 402 97.97 130.97 -95.69
C LEU A 402 99.03 132.08 -95.72
N ALA A 403 100.13 131.95 -94.98
CA ALA A 403 101.23 132.91 -94.99
C ALA A 403 101.91 133.00 -96.36
N ASP A 404 102.05 131.87 -97.07
CA ASP A 404 102.64 131.81 -98.41
C ASP A 404 101.68 132.32 -99.52
N ASN A 405 100.36 132.18 -99.31
CA ASN A 405 99.33 132.64 -100.25
C ASN A 405 98.95 134.12 -100.09
N ALA A 406 99.27 134.77 -98.96
CA ALA A 406 98.97 136.18 -98.70
C ALA A 406 99.67 137.15 -99.67
N GLY A 407 100.80 136.76 -100.27
CA GLY A 407 101.47 137.52 -101.33
C GLY A 407 100.77 137.47 -102.70
N ALA A 408 100.01 136.39 -102.97
CA ALA A 408 99.31 136.21 -104.24
C ALA A 408 97.85 136.72 -104.22
N VAL A 409 97.23 136.77 -103.03
CA VAL A 409 95.82 137.16 -102.84
C VAL A 409 95.58 138.68 -102.96
N ALA A 410 96.57 139.53 -102.66
CA ALA A 410 96.43 140.98 -102.80
C ALA A 410 96.15 141.44 -104.26
N GLN A 411 96.58 140.65 -105.25
CA GLN A 411 96.34 140.91 -106.67
C GLN A 411 94.96 140.41 -107.14
N SER A 412 94.41 139.36 -106.53
CA SER A 412 93.16 138.71 -106.95
C SER A 412 91.90 139.29 -106.27
N LEU A 413 92.06 140.02 -105.15
CA LEU A 413 90.94 140.58 -104.38
C LEU A 413 90.29 141.82 -105.04
N SER A 414 90.95 142.45 -106.02
CA SER A 414 90.35 143.51 -106.83
C SER A 414 89.31 142.99 -107.85
N GLU A 415 89.35 141.69 -108.19
CA GLU A 415 88.47 141.07 -109.19
C GLU A 415 87.30 140.26 -108.60
N THR A 416 87.34 139.93 -107.30
CA THR A 416 86.38 138.97 -106.66
C THR A 416 85.27 139.64 -105.82
N GLY A 417 85.34 140.96 -105.57
CA GLY A 417 84.41 141.67 -104.67
C GLY A 417 82.93 141.65 -105.08
N THR A 418 82.63 141.36 -106.34
CA THR A 418 81.26 141.27 -106.87
C THR A 418 80.61 139.90 -106.66
N GLY A 419 81.36 138.81 -106.48
CA GLY A 419 80.81 137.44 -106.32
C GLY A 419 80.39 137.06 -104.90
N LEU A 420 80.92 137.75 -103.88
CA LEU A 420 80.71 137.41 -102.47
C LEU A 420 79.30 137.74 -101.97
N ILE A 421 78.66 138.75 -102.56
CA ILE A 421 77.31 139.20 -102.19
C ILE A 421 76.24 138.16 -102.57
N GLU A 422 76.40 137.43 -103.68
CA GLU A 422 75.48 136.37 -104.11
C GLU A 422 75.66 135.04 -103.34
N ALA A 423 76.77 134.84 -102.62
CA ALA A 423 77.01 133.62 -101.85
C ALA A 423 76.35 133.66 -100.46
N LEU A 424 76.33 134.83 -99.82
CA LEU A 424 75.77 135.00 -98.47
C LEU A 424 74.23 134.89 -98.43
N ASP A 425 73.54 135.33 -99.49
CA ASP A 425 72.08 135.22 -99.58
C ASP A 425 71.60 133.76 -99.70
N ARG A 426 72.36 132.91 -100.41
CA ARG A 426 72.07 131.46 -100.53
C ARG A 426 72.28 130.70 -99.22
N GLN A 427 73.27 131.08 -98.42
CA GLN A 427 73.58 130.38 -97.17
C GLN A 427 72.61 130.74 -96.03
N GLY A 428 72.06 131.95 -96.02
CA GLY A 428 70.97 132.35 -95.11
C GLY A 428 69.65 131.60 -95.35
N GLY A 429 69.38 131.20 -96.59
CA GLY A 429 68.25 130.34 -96.96
C GLY A 429 68.40 128.90 -96.45
N ALA A 430 69.57 128.29 -96.65
CA ALA A 430 69.82 126.89 -96.31
C ALA A 430 69.77 126.60 -94.79
N VAL A 431 70.20 127.54 -93.95
CA VAL A 431 70.16 127.40 -92.48
C VAL A 431 68.73 127.44 -91.96
N ARG A 432 67.88 128.33 -92.48
CA ARG A 432 66.46 128.42 -92.10
C ARG A 432 65.69 127.15 -92.48
N GLU A 433 65.97 126.61 -93.66
CA GLU A 433 65.38 125.34 -94.12
C GLU A 433 65.79 124.14 -93.25
N THR A 434 67.04 124.11 -92.78
CA THR A 434 67.54 123.03 -91.91
C THR A 434 66.89 123.07 -90.52
N PHE A 435 66.64 124.27 -89.98
CA PHE A 435 65.98 124.42 -88.69
C PHE A 435 64.51 124.00 -88.74
N GLU A 436 63.78 124.39 -89.79
CA GLU A 436 62.39 123.95 -90.00
C GLU A 436 62.28 122.43 -90.20
N ARG A 437 63.27 121.81 -90.85
CA ARG A 437 63.36 120.36 -91.02
C ARG A 437 63.60 119.63 -89.69
N SER A 438 64.48 120.16 -88.84
CA SER A 438 64.74 119.57 -87.52
C SER A 438 63.55 119.66 -86.58
N THR A 439 62.81 120.79 -86.57
CA THR A 439 61.61 120.94 -85.75
C THR A 439 60.51 119.98 -86.20
N ARG A 440 60.30 119.82 -87.52
CA ARG A 440 59.38 118.80 -88.07
C ARG A 440 59.83 117.37 -87.73
N GLY A 441 61.12 117.06 -87.82
CA GLY A 441 61.64 115.74 -87.44
C GLY A 441 61.48 115.41 -85.95
N LEU A 442 61.58 116.42 -85.08
CA LEU A 442 61.32 116.28 -83.64
C LEU A 442 59.83 116.04 -83.34
N GLU A 443 58.95 116.78 -84.02
CA GLU A 443 57.49 116.61 -83.89
C GLU A 443 57.05 115.22 -84.41
N GLU A 444 57.58 114.77 -85.56
CA GLU A 444 57.37 113.42 -86.09
C GLU A 444 57.90 112.33 -85.14
N ALA A 445 59.10 112.51 -84.56
CA ALA A 445 59.66 111.56 -83.60
C ALA A 445 58.82 111.46 -82.32
N PHE A 446 58.32 112.58 -81.79
CA PHE A 446 57.44 112.58 -80.61
C PHE A 446 56.10 111.91 -80.88
N LEU A 447 55.46 112.19 -82.02
CA LEU A 447 54.23 111.53 -82.43
C LEU A 447 54.45 110.03 -82.63
N SER A 448 55.53 109.63 -83.31
CA SER A 448 55.91 108.22 -83.50
C SER A 448 56.17 107.50 -82.17
N ARG A 449 56.79 108.18 -81.19
CA ARG A 449 57.06 107.57 -79.89
C ARG A 449 55.80 107.45 -79.04
N GLY A 450 54.91 108.45 -79.11
CA GLY A 450 53.60 108.42 -78.45
C GLY A 450 52.70 107.30 -78.98
N THR A 451 52.66 107.09 -80.30
CA THR A 451 51.95 105.97 -80.90
C THR A 451 52.59 104.64 -80.54
N GLU A 452 53.93 104.50 -80.60
CA GLU A 452 54.64 103.29 -80.18
C GLU A 452 54.37 102.92 -78.70
N LEU A 453 54.31 103.92 -77.81
CA LEU A 453 54.02 103.70 -76.40
C LEU A 453 52.56 103.25 -76.18
N THR A 454 51.63 103.86 -76.90
CA THR A 454 50.20 103.52 -76.86
C THR A 454 49.96 102.11 -77.37
N GLU A 455 50.63 101.72 -78.47
CA GLU A 455 50.61 100.37 -79.03
C GLU A 455 51.14 99.35 -78.03
N ARG A 456 52.30 99.63 -77.39
CA ARG A 456 52.87 98.76 -76.35
C ARG A 456 51.97 98.60 -75.14
N PHE A 457 51.32 99.67 -74.68
CA PHE A 457 50.38 99.59 -73.56
C PHE A 457 49.13 98.79 -73.92
N ALA A 458 48.58 98.98 -75.13
CA ALA A 458 47.45 98.19 -75.62
C ALA A 458 47.81 96.70 -75.74
N GLN A 459 49.00 96.38 -76.28
CA GLN A 459 49.52 95.02 -76.38
C GLN A 459 49.70 94.38 -75.00
N THR A 460 50.30 95.10 -74.06
CA THR A 460 50.56 94.60 -72.70
C THR A 460 49.26 94.40 -71.93
N GLY A 461 48.33 95.36 -72.03
CA GLY A 461 46.98 95.25 -71.44
C GLY A 461 46.22 94.05 -72.01
N GLY A 462 46.22 93.87 -73.32
CA GLY A 462 45.61 92.72 -73.98
C GLY A 462 46.24 91.38 -73.55
N ALA A 463 47.57 91.31 -73.44
CA ALA A 463 48.27 90.12 -72.97
C ALA A 463 47.95 89.78 -71.51
N ILE A 464 47.83 90.79 -70.64
CA ILE A 464 47.43 90.60 -69.24
C ILE A 464 45.99 90.09 -69.15
N THR A 465 45.05 90.69 -69.89
CA THR A 465 43.65 90.25 -69.91
C THR A 465 43.51 88.82 -70.45
N ALA A 466 44.24 88.48 -71.52
CA ALA A 466 44.26 87.13 -72.07
C ALA A 466 44.80 86.11 -71.06
N ARG A 467 45.89 86.44 -70.36
CA ARG A 467 46.48 85.57 -69.33
C ARG A 467 45.57 85.38 -68.13
N PHE A 468 44.83 86.41 -67.70
CA PHE A 468 43.82 86.27 -66.65
C PHE A 468 42.62 85.42 -67.10
N ALA A 469 42.15 85.57 -68.34
CA ALA A 469 41.09 84.74 -68.90
C ALA A 469 41.50 83.25 -68.96
N GLU A 470 42.71 82.98 -69.45
CA GLU A 470 43.29 81.63 -69.51
C GLU A 470 43.44 81.02 -68.11
N THR A 471 43.91 81.81 -67.14
CA THR A 471 44.04 81.36 -65.74
C THR A 471 42.67 81.11 -65.10
N GLY A 472 41.67 81.95 -65.38
CA GLY A 472 40.30 81.78 -64.91
C GLY A 472 39.62 80.53 -65.48
N GLU A 473 39.76 80.27 -66.77
CA GLU A 473 39.30 79.02 -67.39
C GLU A 473 40.03 77.79 -66.86
N GLY A 474 41.35 77.89 -66.64
CA GLY A 474 42.15 76.82 -66.03
C GLY A 474 41.68 76.49 -64.61
N LEU A 475 41.41 77.52 -63.80
CA LEU A 475 40.91 77.36 -62.44
C LEU A 475 39.49 76.77 -62.43
N SER A 476 38.61 77.24 -63.32
CA SER A 476 37.25 76.70 -63.47
C SER A 476 37.27 75.23 -63.88
N ARG A 477 38.13 74.84 -64.83
CA ARG A 477 38.33 73.43 -65.22
C ARG A 477 38.85 72.58 -64.07
N ASN A 478 39.83 73.07 -63.31
CA ASN A 478 40.36 72.35 -62.15
C ASN A 478 39.29 72.16 -61.06
N PHE A 479 38.47 73.17 -60.79
CA PHE A 479 37.36 73.02 -59.84
C PHE A 479 36.29 72.05 -60.33
N ALA A 480 35.92 72.10 -61.62
CA ALA A 480 34.97 71.15 -62.19
C ALA A 480 35.50 69.71 -62.14
N ALA A 481 36.78 69.50 -62.49
CA ALA A 481 37.43 68.20 -62.41
C ALA A 481 37.52 67.69 -60.96
N THR A 482 37.86 68.56 -60.01
CA THR A 482 37.94 68.21 -58.58
C THR A 482 36.54 67.90 -58.01
N GLY A 483 35.52 68.68 -58.37
CA GLY A 483 34.14 68.44 -57.97
C GLY A 483 33.59 67.13 -58.52
N ALA A 484 33.88 66.80 -59.78
CA ALA A 484 33.52 65.52 -60.38
C ALA A 484 34.22 64.35 -59.67
N ALA A 485 35.53 64.46 -59.41
CA ALA A 485 36.29 63.44 -58.70
C ALA A 485 35.80 63.20 -57.27
N ILE A 486 35.47 64.27 -56.53
CA ILE A 486 34.88 64.17 -55.19
C ILE A 486 33.50 63.50 -55.26
N SER A 487 32.65 63.90 -56.22
CA SER A 487 31.32 63.30 -56.35
C SER A 487 31.40 61.81 -56.71
N GLU A 488 32.37 61.43 -57.53
CA GLU A 488 32.62 60.04 -57.88
C GLU A 488 33.18 59.24 -56.70
N ASP A 489 34.14 59.79 -55.93
CA ASP A 489 34.67 59.14 -54.72
C ASP A 489 33.57 58.94 -53.66
N ILE A 490 32.69 59.92 -53.46
CA ILE A 490 31.52 59.78 -52.57
C ILE A 490 30.58 58.69 -53.08
N ALA A 491 30.29 58.63 -54.38
CA ALA A 491 29.42 57.61 -54.96
C ALA A 491 30.01 56.20 -54.79
N VAL A 492 31.32 56.03 -55.05
CA VAL A 492 32.04 54.76 -54.87
C VAL A 492 32.06 54.34 -53.40
N ARG A 493 32.41 55.25 -52.48
CA ARG A 493 32.40 54.96 -51.04
C ARG A 493 31.00 54.64 -50.52
N GLY A 494 29.98 55.35 -51.01
CA GLY A 494 28.57 55.09 -50.66
C GLY A 494 28.09 53.72 -51.14
N ALA A 495 28.51 53.29 -52.34
CA ALA A 495 28.23 51.95 -52.84
C ALA A 495 28.99 50.86 -52.05
N SER A 496 30.26 51.10 -51.72
CA SER A 496 31.06 50.18 -50.89
C SER A 496 30.45 50.02 -49.50
N LEU A 497 30.09 51.12 -48.84
CA LEU A 497 29.45 51.10 -47.52
C LEU A 497 28.13 50.35 -47.54
N ARG A 498 27.30 50.55 -48.58
CA ARG A 498 26.05 49.78 -48.75
C ARG A 498 26.31 48.28 -48.86
N THR A 499 27.33 47.91 -49.65
CA THR A 499 27.71 46.50 -49.85
C THR A 499 28.22 45.88 -48.54
N GLU A 500 29.03 46.61 -47.76
CA GLU A 500 29.47 46.17 -46.44
C GLU A 500 28.31 46.02 -45.44
N ILE A 501 27.35 46.94 -45.45
CA ILE A 501 26.15 46.86 -44.61
C ILE A 501 25.26 45.67 -45.02
N GLU A 502 25.06 45.44 -46.32
CA GLU A 502 24.31 44.26 -46.82
C GLU A 502 25.02 42.95 -46.46
N ALA A 503 26.35 42.89 -46.60
CA ALA A 503 27.15 41.73 -46.19
C ALA A 503 27.10 41.50 -44.67
N ALA A 504 27.15 42.56 -43.86
CA ALA A 504 27.00 42.47 -42.42
C ALA A 504 25.57 42.02 -42.03
N GLY A 505 24.54 42.56 -42.68
CA GLY A 505 23.14 42.20 -42.43
C GLY A 505 22.81 40.75 -42.80
N THR A 506 23.36 40.26 -43.92
CA THR A 506 23.26 38.85 -44.31
C THR A 506 24.04 37.95 -43.36
N GLY A 507 25.27 38.32 -42.98
CA GLY A 507 26.05 37.58 -41.99
C GLY A 507 25.37 37.49 -40.61
N VAL A 508 24.72 38.56 -40.15
CA VAL A 508 23.92 38.54 -38.92
C VAL A 508 22.71 37.62 -39.06
N SER A 509 22.01 37.64 -40.21
CA SER A 509 20.87 36.75 -40.45
C SER A 509 21.30 35.27 -40.48
N GLU A 510 22.40 34.95 -41.16
CA GLU A 510 22.97 33.59 -41.17
C GLU A 510 23.41 33.14 -39.79
N LEU A 511 23.98 34.03 -38.97
CA LEU A 511 24.37 33.73 -37.59
C LEU A 511 23.16 33.44 -36.70
N ILE A 512 22.09 34.23 -36.84
CA ILE A 512 20.82 34.01 -36.12
C ILE A 512 20.19 32.70 -36.55
N GLU A 513 20.15 32.41 -37.85
CA GLU A 513 19.58 31.17 -38.39
C GLU A 513 20.41 29.94 -37.98
N GLY A 514 21.74 30.07 -37.96
CA GLY A 514 22.67 29.06 -37.44
C GLY A 514 22.45 28.78 -35.95
N ARG A 515 22.44 29.83 -35.11
CA ARG A 515 22.15 29.68 -33.68
C ARG A 515 20.75 29.16 -33.40
N GLY A 516 19.76 29.53 -34.21
CA GLY A 516 18.41 29.00 -34.14
C GLY A 516 18.38 27.49 -34.38
N ARG A 517 19.07 27.01 -35.41
CA ARG A 517 19.23 25.57 -35.69
C ARG A 517 19.97 24.84 -34.57
N ASP A 518 21.05 25.41 -34.04
CA ASP A 518 21.81 24.80 -32.95
C ASP A 518 20.99 24.72 -31.65
N ALA A 519 20.25 25.78 -31.32
CA ALA A 519 19.35 25.79 -30.18
C ALA A 519 18.22 24.75 -30.34
N GLN A 520 17.66 24.63 -31.55
CA GLN A 520 16.63 23.63 -31.84
C GLN A 520 17.18 22.19 -31.74
N ALA A 521 18.40 21.94 -32.20
CA ALA A 521 19.07 20.66 -32.05
C ALA A 521 19.37 20.33 -30.58
N ALA A 522 19.85 21.31 -29.80
CA ALA A 522 20.09 21.16 -28.36
C ALA A 522 18.79 20.86 -27.59
N LEU A 523 17.70 21.57 -27.92
CA LEU A 523 16.38 21.32 -27.35
C LEU A 523 15.85 19.94 -27.73
N ALA A 524 16.04 19.49 -28.97
CA ALA A 524 15.63 18.16 -29.41
C ALA A 524 16.41 17.05 -28.68
N LEU A 525 17.72 17.22 -28.48
CA LEU A 525 18.54 16.30 -27.69
C LEU A 525 18.13 16.27 -26.22
N ALA A 526 17.85 17.44 -25.62
CA ALA A 526 17.36 17.54 -24.25
C ALA A 526 15.98 16.90 -24.09
N ALA A 527 15.06 17.14 -25.02
CA ALA A 527 13.74 16.51 -25.03
C ALA A 527 13.85 14.98 -25.18
N GLY A 528 14.77 14.51 -26.04
CA GLY A 528 15.08 13.10 -26.20
C GLY A 528 15.61 12.47 -24.91
N SER A 529 16.57 13.11 -24.23
CA SER A 529 17.12 12.57 -22.98
C SER A 529 16.09 12.55 -21.85
N VAL A 530 15.24 13.57 -21.75
CA VAL A 530 14.14 13.60 -20.78
C VAL A 530 13.14 12.48 -21.06
N ALA A 531 12.80 12.23 -22.33
CA ALA A 531 11.91 11.14 -22.71
C ALA A 531 12.51 9.77 -22.37
N ASP A 532 13.80 9.55 -22.64
CA ASP A 532 14.51 8.32 -22.30
C ASP A 532 14.60 8.10 -20.79
N ASP A 533 14.93 9.15 -20.02
CA ASP A 533 15.07 9.05 -18.58
C ASP A 533 13.70 8.79 -17.91
N PHE A 534 12.63 9.40 -18.45
CA PHE A 534 11.26 9.14 -18.03
C PHE A 534 10.82 7.71 -18.37
N SER A 535 11.12 7.22 -19.57
CA SER A 535 10.83 5.84 -19.99
C SER A 535 11.56 4.84 -19.09
N THR A 536 12.84 5.06 -18.82
CA THR A 536 13.65 4.24 -17.92
C THR A 536 13.09 4.26 -16.50
N ARG A 537 12.59 5.41 -16.02
CA ARG A 537 11.94 5.51 -14.71
C ARG A 537 10.63 4.74 -14.66
N ILE A 538 9.80 4.81 -15.71
CA ILE A 538 8.58 4.02 -15.83
C ILE A 538 8.90 2.53 -15.80
N ASP A 539 9.90 2.08 -16.55
CA ASP A 539 10.31 0.67 -16.56
C ASP A 539 10.78 0.22 -15.18
N ARG A 540 11.62 1.01 -14.49
CA ARG A 540 12.03 0.69 -13.10
C ARG A 540 10.85 0.62 -12.14
N VAL A 541 9.88 1.53 -12.26
CA VAL A 541 8.66 1.52 -11.42
C VAL A 541 7.81 0.29 -11.72
N ARG A 542 7.61 -0.05 -13.00
CA ARG A 542 6.90 -1.26 -13.43
C ARG A 542 7.58 -2.50 -12.87
N ASP A 543 8.89 -2.61 -13.00
CA ASP A 543 9.64 -3.78 -12.55
C ASP A 543 9.64 -3.90 -11.02
N ALA A 544 9.75 -2.79 -10.29
CA ALA A 544 9.60 -2.77 -8.83
C ALA A 544 8.19 -3.17 -8.36
N PHE A 545 7.16 -2.77 -9.13
CA PHE A 545 5.78 -3.16 -8.87
C PHE A 545 5.56 -4.65 -9.13
N LEU A 546 6.04 -5.16 -10.28
CA LEU A 546 6.00 -6.59 -10.60
C LEU A 546 6.74 -7.41 -9.54
N ALA A 547 7.94 -7.00 -9.12
CA ALA A 547 8.69 -7.68 -8.07
C ALA A 547 7.95 -7.67 -6.72
N SER A 548 7.22 -6.59 -6.40
CA SER A 548 6.41 -6.52 -5.18
C SER A 548 5.15 -7.37 -5.28
N ALA A 549 4.52 -7.45 -6.45
CA ALA A 549 3.39 -8.33 -6.72
C ALA A 549 3.81 -9.81 -6.64
N THR A 550 4.97 -10.18 -7.19
CA THR A 550 5.52 -11.54 -7.08
C THR A 550 5.82 -11.90 -5.63
N ARG A 551 6.47 -11.00 -4.86
CA ARG A 551 6.71 -11.22 -3.42
C ARG A 551 5.41 -11.36 -2.63
N ALA A 552 4.37 -10.59 -2.97
CA ALA A 552 3.05 -10.72 -2.37
C ALA A 552 2.40 -12.07 -2.71
N ALA A 553 2.49 -12.51 -3.96
CA ALA A 553 2.01 -13.83 -4.39
C ALA A 553 2.74 -14.96 -3.65
N GLU A 554 4.08 -14.92 -3.58
CA GLU A 554 4.88 -15.90 -2.85
C GLU A 554 4.56 -15.94 -1.35
N THR A 555 4.33 -14.79 -0.72
CA THR A 555 3.90 -14.75 0.70
C THR A 555 2.47 -15.24 0.89
N MET A 556 1.57 -15.00 -0.06
CA MET A 556 0.22 -15.56 -0.02
C MET A 556 0.22 -17.06 -0.25
N ASP A 557 1.03 -17.59 -1.17
CA ASP A 557 1.22 -19.03 -1.37
C ASP A 557 1.84 -19.67 -0.13
N GLY A 558 2.86 -19.05 0.47
CA GLY A 558 3.46 -19.53 1.72
C GLY A 558 2.45 -19.58 2.88
N ARG A 559 1.64 -18.51 3.05
CA ARG A 559 0.56 -18.49 4.04
C ARG A 559 -0.57 -19.46 3.70
N GLY A 560 -0.85 -19.66 2.41
CA GLY A 560 -1.85 -20.61 1.91
C GLY A 560 -1.45 -22.05 2.21
N LEU A 561 -0.18 -22.41 1.98
CA LEU A 561 0.38 -23.70 2.36
C LEU A 561 0.42 -23.88 3.88
N GLU A 562 0.79 -22.85 4.64
CA GLU A 562 0.76 -22.92 6.10
C GLU A 562 -0.67 -23.09 6.63
N LEU A 563 -1.64 -22.38 6.06
CA LEU A 563 -3.06 -22.53 6.39
C LEU A 563 -3.57 -23.92 6.02
N ALA A 564 -3.22 -24.43 4.82
CA ALA A 564 -3.57 -25.78 4.40
C ALA A 564 -2.99 -26.82 5.36
N ALA A 565 -1.72 -26.70 5.76
CA ALA A 565 -1.09 -27.57 6.74
C ALA A 565 -1.76 -27.47 8.13
N ARG A 566 -2.17 -26.27 8.56
CA ARG A 566 -2.92 -26.09 9.82
C ARG A 566 -4.30 -26.73 9.76
N ILE A 567 -5.00 -26.63 8.63
CA ILE A 567 -6.30 -27.26 8.37
C ILE A 567 -6.13 -28.78 8.35
N GLU A 568 -5.13 -29.31 7.65
CA GLU A 568 -4.86 -30.75 7.58
C GLU A 568 -4.47 -31.32 8.94
N ALA A 569 -3.65 -30.61 9.72
CA ALA A 569 -3.35 -30.97 11.09
C ALA A 569 -4.59 -30.88 12.01
N ALA A 570 -5.50 -29.94 11.76
CA ALA A 570 -6.78 -29.87 12.48
C ALA A 570 -7.71 -31.02 12.09
N ALA A 571 -7.78 -31.37 10.81
CA ALA A 571 -8.55 -32.49 10.29
C ALA A 571 -8.03 -33.81 10.85
N SER A 572 -6.71 -34.03 10.85
CA SER A 572 -6.08 -35.20 11.48
C SER A 572 -6.32 -35.25 12.98
N ARG A 573 -6.28 -34.12 13.70
CA ARG A 573 -6.67 -34.09 15.12
C ARG A 573 -8.14 -34.43 15.34
N VAL A 574 -9.03 -33.97 14.46
CA VAL A 574 -10.45 -34.32 14.51
C VAL A 574 -10.62 -35.81 14.22
N ASP A 575 -9.92 -36.36 13.23
CA ASP A 575 -9.93 -37.78 12.90
C ASP A 575 -9.39 -38.63 14.05
N ASP A 576 -8.28 -38.24 14.69
CA ASP A 576 -7.75 -38.88 15.89
C ASP A 576 -8.72 -38.83 17.06
N VAL A 577 -9.38 -37.68 17.29
CA VAL A 577 -10.40 -37.55 18.34
C VAL A 577 -11.61 -38.41 18.02
N ILE A 578 -12.06 -38.47 16.77
CA ILE A 578 -13.17 -39.32 16.33
C ILE A 578 -12.78 -40.79 16.43
N ALA A 579 -11.54 -41.17 16.11
CA ALA A 579 -11.05 -42.54 16.24
C ALA A 579 -10.93 -42.96 17.72
N VAL A 580 -10.41 -42.09 18.58
CA VAL A 580 -10.28 -42.35 20.03
C VAL A 580 -11.64 -42.34 20.71
N GLN A 581 -12.51 -41.36 20.44
CA GLN A 581 -13.85 -41.31 21.02
C GLN A 581 -14.77 -42.37 20.40
N GLY A 582 -14.64 -42.67 19.12
CA GLY A 582 -15.33 -43.75 18.43
C GLY A 582 -14.90 -45.11 18.94
N GLY A 583 -13.60 -45.33 19.18
CA GLY A 583 -13.07 -46.52 19.82
C GLY A 583 -13.50 -46.66 21.28
N ALA A 584 -13.51 -45.55 22.05
CA ALA A 584 -14.01 -45.54 23.42
C ALA A 584 -15.52 -45.78 23.48
N LEU A 585 -16.30 -45.23 22.54
CA LEU A 585 -17.74 -45.46 22.43
C LEU A 585 -18.03 -46.91 22.02
N ALA A 586 -17.29 -47.45 21.05
CA ALA A 586 -17.39 -48.84 20.64
C ALA A 586 -17.05 -49.78 21.81
N SER A 587 -15.95 -49.53 22.53
CA SER A 587 -15.58 -50.31 23.71
C SER A 587 -16.59 -50.19 24.85
N ASN A 588 -17.18 -49.00 25.07
CA ASN A 588 -18.25 -48.82 26.04
C ASN A 588 -19.54 -49.53 25.62
N LEU A 589 -19.88 -49.53 24.33
CA LEU A 589 -21.00 -50.28 23.77
C LEU A 589 -20.77 -51.78 23.83
N ASP A 590 -19.54 -52.26 23.62
CA ASP A 590 -19.17 -53.66 23.77
C ASP A 590 -19.25 -54.08 25.24
N THR A 591 -18.71 -53.26 26.15
CA THR A 591 -18.80 -53.50 27.60
C THR A 591 -20.25 -53.44 28.09
N ALA A 592 -21.07 -52.53 27.54
CA ALA A 592 -22.50 -52.47 27.81
C ALA A 592 -23.23 -53.69 27.22
N GLY A 593 -22.84 -54.13 26.02
CA GLY A 593 -23.33 -55.34 25.35
C GLY A 593 -23.01 -56.59 26.17
N GLU A 594 -21.78 -56.74 26.62
CA GLU A 594 -21.35 -57.82 27.53
C GLU A 594 -22.06 -57.76 28.88
N ARG A 595 -22.28 -56.57 29.46
CA ARG A 595 -23.10 -56.44 30.68
C ARG A 595 -24.55 -56.82 30.44
N VAL A 596 -25.13 -56.43 29.31
CA VAL A 596 -26.52 -56.79 28.97
C VAL A 596 -26.62 -58.28 28.71
N VAL A 597 -25.69 -58.88 27.97
CA VAL A 597 -25.60 -60.33 27.75
C VAL A 597 -25.36 -61.05 29.07
N GLY A 598 -24.50 -60.53 29.95
CA GLY A 598 -24.25 -61.06 31.30
C GLY A 598 -25.49 -61.01 32.17
N LEU A 599 -26.18 -59.88 32.25
CA LEU A 599 -27.43 -59.72 32.99
C LEU A 599 -28.57 -60.57 32.40
N MET A 600 -28.62 -60.74 31.08
CA MET A 600 -29.59 -61.61 30.42
C MET A 600 -29.28 -63.09 30.67
N THR A 601 -28.00 -63.47 30.69
CA THR A 601 -27.57 -64.84 31.03
C THR A 601 -27.83 -65.14 32.51
N GLU A 602 -27.57 -64.17 33.40
CA GLU A 602 -27.84 -64.27 34.83
C GLU A 602 -29.34 -64.30 35.12
N ARG A 603 -30.15 -63.49 34.42
CA ARG A 603 -31.62 -63.58 34.47
C ARG A 603 -32.14 -64.89 33.88
N ALA A 604 -31.55 -65.38 32.78
CA ALA A 604 -31.93 -66.67 32.21
C ALA A 604 -31.56 -67.82 33.16
N ALA A 605 -30.42 -67.75 33.84
CA ALA A 605 -30.01 -68.71 34.85
C ALA A 605 -30.89 -68.62 36.11
N GLN A 606 -31.25 -67.42 36.58
CA GLN A 606 -32.21 -67.23 37.67
C GLN A 606 -33.62 -67.70 37.30
N ALA A 607 -34.06 -67.46 36.06
CA ALA A 607 -35.32 -67.97 35.54
C ALA A 607 -35.30 -69.51 35.42
N ALA A 608 -34.21 -70.08 34.93
CA ALA A 608 -34.02 -71.53 34.89
C ALA A 608 -33.99 -72.13 36.30
N ALA A 609 -33.28 -71.52 37.26
CA ALA A 609 -33.23 -71.96 38.64
C ALA A 609 -34.58 -71.83 39.35
N THR A 610 -35.36 -70.77 39.10
CA THR A 610 -36.72 -70.63 39.65
C THR A 610 -37.70 -71.61 39.01
N VAL A 611 -37.57 -71.88 37.71
CA VAL A 611 -38.36 -72.93 37.03
C VAL A 611 -37.96 -74.32 37.53
N GLU A 612 -36.67 -74.59 37.74
CA GLU A 612 -36.16 -75.84 38.31
C GLU A 612 -36.60 -76.00 39.77
N GLN A 613 -36.60 -74.94 40.57
CA GLN A 613 -37.10 -74.92 41.94
C GLN A 613 -38.64 -75.08 41.99
N ALA A 614 -39.37 -74.52 41.02
CA ALA A 614 -40.81 -74.72 40.87
C ALA A 614 -41.15 -76.14 40.42
N LEU A 615 -40.37 -76.72 39.49
CA LEU A 615 -40.48 -78.12 39.04
C LEU A 615 -40.08 -79.09 40.16
N ALA A 616 -39.07 -78.78 40.96
CA ALA A 616 -38.70 -79.53 42.15
C ALA A 616 -39.76 -79.42 43.25
N GLY A 617 -40.38 -78.25 43.44
CA GLY A 617 -41.52 -78.06 44.34
C GLY A 617 -42.78 -78.81 43.87
N LEU A 618 -43.04 -78.83 42.56
CA LEU A 618 -44.05 -79.68 41.94
C LEU A 618 -43.73 -81.17 42.14
N GLY A 619 -42.47 -81.58 41.95
CA GLY A 619 -42.00 -82.94 42.21
C GLY A 619 -42.16 -83.36 43.67
N ALA A 620 -41.84 -82.47 44.62
CA ALA A 620 -42.00 -82.70 46.05
C ALA A 620 -43.48 -82.75 46.47
N SER A 621 -44.35 -81.91 45.90
CA SER A 621 -45.80 -81.96 46.16
C SER A 621 -46.48 -83.18 45.52
N PHE A 622 -46.03 -83.61 44.34
CA PHE A 622 -46.48 -84.85 43.70
C PHE A 622 -46.02 -86.07 44.49
N ALA A 623 -44.77 -86.07 44.99
CA ALA A 623 -44.27 -87.11 45.89
C ALA A 623 -45.02 -87.13 47.22
N ALA A 624 -45.30 -85.97 47.83
CA ALA A 624 -46.06 -85.88 49.08
C ALA A 624 -47.52 -86.32 48.91
N ASN A 625 -48.17 -85.95 47.81
CA ASN A 625 -49.53 -86.42 47.48
C ASN A 625 -49.54 -87.91 47.11
N ALA A 626 -48.53 -88.42 46.42
CA ALA A 626 -48.39 -89.85 46.13
C ALA A 626 -48.14 -90.67 47.40
N ASN A 627 -47.32 -90.17 48.34
CA ASN A 627 -47.10 -90.79 49.64
C ASN A 627 -48.35 -90.73 50.51
N GLY A 628 -49.04 -89.58 50.58
CA GLY A 628 -50.31 -89.44 51.31
C GLY A 628 -51.45 -90.28 50.72
N THR A 629 -51.47 -90.46 49.39
CA THR A 629 -52.41 -91.37 48.72
C THR A 629 -52.04 -92.82 49.00
N ALA A 630 -50.75 -93.19 49.01
CA ALA A 630 -50.29 -94.53 49.38
C ALA A 630 -50.51 -94.86 50.87
N GLU A 631 -50.39 -93.88 51.75
CA GLU A 631 -50.63 -94.00 53.20
C GLU A 631 -52.13 -94.06 53.51
N SER A 632 -52.96 -93.27 52.81
CA SER A 632 -54.42 -93.39 52.82
C SER A 632 -54.89 -94.74 52.26
N LEU A 633 -54.34 -95.21 51.14
CA LEU A 633 -54.68 -96.53 50.58
C LEU A 633 -54.21 -97.65 51.53
N GLY A 634 -53.05 -97.49 52.17
CA GLY A 634 -52.53 -98.40 53.20
C GLY A 634 -53.40 -98.45 54.45
N GLU A 635 -53.90 -97.31 54.93
CA GLU A 635 -54.83 -97.23 56.05
C GLU A 635 -56.21 -97.80 55.69
N THR A 636 -56.65 -97.63 54.45
CA THR A 636 -57.91 -98.20 53.94
C THR A 636 -57.80 -99.72 53.75
N VAL A 637 -56.66 -100.22 53.27
CA VAL A 637 -56.35 -101.66 53.18
C VAL A 637 -56.17 -102.29 54.56
N ALA A 638 -55.60 -101.58 55.53
CA ALA A 638 -55.49 -102.03 56.91
C ALA A 638 -56.86 -102.07 57.62
N ARG A 639 -57.74 -101.08 57.39
CA ARG A 639 -59.13 -101.10 57.90
C ARG A 639 -59.98 -102.18 57.22
N LEU A 640 -59.79 -102.41 55.92
CA LEU A 640 -60.44 -103.51 55.20
C LEU A 640 -59.92 -104.87 55.68
N GLY A 641 -58.63 -104.97 56.01
CA GLY A 641 -58.01 -106.14 56.64
C GLY A 641 -58.56 -106.41 58.04
N GLN A 642 -58.74 -105.39 58.87
CA GLN A 642 -59.38 -105.53 60.19
C GLN A 642 -60.88 -105.86 60.11
N ASP A 643 -61.63 -105.34 59.14
CA ASP A 643 -63.05 -105.71 58.93
C ASP A 643 -63.18 -107.14 58.35
N LEU A 644 -62.26 -107.55 57.49
CA LEU A 644 -62.18 -108.94 57.00
C LEU A 644 -61.74 -109.93 58.08
N ASP A 645 -60.80 -109.58 58.96
CA ASP A 645 -60.44 -110.42 60.12
C ASP A 645 -61.59 -110.52 61.13
N ALA A 646 -62.30 -109.42 61.39
CA ALA A 646 -63.48 -109.45 62.26
C ALA A 646 -64.64 -110.29 61.68
N ARG A 647 -64.86 -110.22 60.36
CA ARG A 647 -65.87 -111.03 59.66
C ARG A 647 -65.44 -112.49 59.49
N THR A 648 -64.15 -112.77 59.34
CA THR A 648 -63.60 -114.14 59.28
C THR A 648 -63.63 -114.80 60.66
N GLY A 649 -63.36 -114.06 61.74
CA GLY A 649 -63.53 -114.51 63.12
C GLY A 649 -64.99 -114.80 63.47
N ALA A 650 -65.93 -113.91 63.09
CA ALA A 650 -67.36 -114.14 63.29
C ALA A 650 -67.92 -115.32 62.45
N ALA A 651 -67.38 -115.54 61.24
CA ALA A 651 -67.72 -116.68 60.40
C ALA A 651 -67.15 -118.01 60.94
N GLN A 652 -65.92 -118.02 61.45
CA GLN A 652 -65.32 -119.20 62.08
C GLN A 652 -66.03 -119.59 63.40
N ASP A 653 -66.45 -118.61 64.21
CA ASP A 653 -67.23 -118.88 65.42
C ASP A 653 -68.68 -119.30 65.14
N GLY A 654 -69.26 -118.88 64.00
CA GLY A 654 -70.57 -119.34 63.53
C GLY A 654 -70.53 -120.75 62.94
N ILE A 655 -69.47 -121.09 62.19
CA ILE A 655 -69.25 -122.45 61.64
C ILE A 655 -68.95 -123.44 62.77
N ARG A 656 -68.18 -123.04 63.80
CA ARG A 656 -67.90 -123.87 64.98
C ARG A 656 -69.14 -124.16 65.82
N ARG A 657 -69.99 -123.16 66.08
CA ARG A 657 -71.26 -123.33 66.83
C ARG A 657 -72.32 -124.12 66.05
N ASN A 658 -72.38 -123.99 64.72
CA ASN A 658 -73.25 -124.83 63.88
C ASN A 658 -72.76 -126.28 63.79
N ALA A 659 -71.44 -126.51 63.79
CA ALA A 659 -70.87 -127.87 63.85
C ALA A 659 -71.14 -128.56 65.20
N GLU A 660 -71.07 -127.84 66.32
CA GLU A 660 -71.39 -128.37 67.66
C GLU A 660 -72.89 -128.68 67.82
N THR A 661 -73.77 -127.88 67.22
CA THR A 661 -75.24 -128.09 67.26
C THR A 661 -75.70 -129.21 66.32
N ALA A 662 -75.05 -129.37 65.15
CA ALA A 662 -75.32 -130.47 64.22
C ALA A 662 -74.81 -131.83 64.75
N THR A 663 -73.69 -131.85 65.48
CA THR A 663 -73.16 -133.07 66.10
C THR A 663 -74.04 -133.54 67.27
N ALA A 664 -74.63 -132.60 68.03
CA ALA A 664 -75.57 -132.92 69.10
C ALA A 664 -76.95 -133.38 68.60
N SER A 665 -77.47 -132.83 67.49
CA SER A 665 -78.77 -133.26 66.93
C SER A 665 -78.69 -134.57 66.13
N VAL A 666 -77.54 -134.86 65.50
CA VAL A 666 -77.27 -136.15 64.86
C VAL A 666 -77.01 -137.24 65.91
N GLY A 667 -76.32 -136.94 67.02
CA GLY A 667 -76.14 -137.89 68.14
C GLY A 667 -77.46 -138.30 68.81
N ALA A 668 -78.36 -137.34 69.07
CA ALA A 668 -79.69 -137.62 69.64
C ALA A 668 -80.61 -138.41 68.67
N SER A 669 -80.42 -138.24 67.36
CA SER A 669 -81.18 -138.96 66.32
C SER A 669 -80.69 -140.40 66.12
N VAL A 670 -79.41 -140.67 66.38
CA VAL A 670 -78.79 -142.01 66.35
C VAL A 670 -79.18 -142.83 67.57
N GLU A 671 -79.21 -142.25 68.78
CA GLU A 671 -79.64 -142.94 70.01
C GLU A 671 -81.17 -143.25 70.05
N ALA A 672 -81.99 -142.46 69.36
CA ALA A 672 -83.43 -142.71 69.21
C ALA A 672 -83.74 -143.79 68.16
N LEU A 673 -82.88 -143.92 67.13
CA LEU A 673 -82.96 -144.95 66.10
C LEU A 673 -82.45 -146.31 66.62
N GLU A 674 -81.39 -146.32 67.45
CA GLU A 674 -80.90 -147.53 68.14
C GLU A 674 -81.92 -148.13 69.12
N ARG A 675 -82.62 -147.29 69.90
CA ARG A 675 -83.68 -147.77 70.81
C ARG A 675 -84.89 -148.36 70.07
N ARG A 676 -85.33 -147.71 68.99
CA ARG A 676 -86.44 -148.21 68.14
C ARG A 676 -86.08 -149.49 67.37
N LEU A 677 -84.82 -149.66 66.95
CA LEU A 677 -84.35 -150.90 66.32
C LEU A 677 -84.20 -152.05 67.34
N ARG A 678 -83.84 -151.77 68.59
CA ARG A 678 -83.74 -152.78 69.66
C ARG A 678 -85.12 -153.28 70.13
N GLU A 679 -86.08 -152.38 70.30
CA GLU A 679 -87.48 -152.73 70.60
C GLU A 679 -88.17 -153.45 69.42
N ALA A 680 -87.86 -153.07 68.18
CA ALA A 680 -88.35 -153.78 66.99
C ALA A 680 -87.72 -155.18 66.82
N ALA A 681 -86.47 -155.39 67.25
CA ALA A 681 -85.80 -156.69 67.19
C ALA A 681 -86.35 -157.69 68.23
N GLU A 682 -86.72 -157.23 69.43
CA GLU A 682 -87.34 -158.10 70.45
C GLU A 682 -88.81 -158.45 70.11
N ALA A 683 -89.59 -157.51 69.54
CA ALA A 683 -90.94 -157.79 69.06
C ALA A 683 -90.98 -158.74 67.85
N MET A 684 -89.95 -158.70 66.99
CA MET A 684 -89.82 -159.57 65.81
C MET A 684 -89.40 -161.00 66.19
N SER A 685 -88.63 -161.17 67.29
CA SER A 685 -88.28 -162.49 67.82
C SER A 685 -89.46 -163.21 68.48
N GLY A 686 -90.36 -162.47 69.15
CA GLY A 686 -91.60 -163.03 69.71
C GLY A 686 -92.62 -163.44 68.65
N LEU A 687 -92.81 -162.61 67.61
CA LEU A 687 -93.81 -162.89 66.56
C LEU A 687 -93.36 -163.96 65.56
N LEU A 688 -92.06 -164.25 65.42
CA LEU A 688 -91.57 -165.34 64.56
C LEU A 688 -91.65 -166.73 65.21
N ALA A 689 -91.61 -166.83 66.55
CA ALA A 689 -91.86 -168.09 67.24
C ALA A 689 -93.36 -168.47 67.25
N GLU A 690 -94.25 -167.46 67.26
CA GLU A 690 -95.70 -167.67 67.32
C GLU A 690 -96.33 -167.84 65.91
N ARG A 691 -95.81 -167.18 64.86
CA ARG A 691 -96.23 -167.46 63.46
C ARG A 691 -95.76 -168.82 62.93
N ALA A 692 -94.92 -169.52 63.69
CA ALA A 692 -94.61 -170.93 63.48
C ALA A 692 -95.68 -171.90 64.04
N VAL A 693 -96.69 -171.40 64.80
CA VAL A 693 -97.85 -172.19 65.25
C VAL A 693 -98.70 -172.67 64.06
N GLU A 694 -98.87 -171.86 63.04
CA GLU A 694 -100.16 -171.88 62.34
C GLU A 694 -100.12 -172.39 60.90
N SER A 695 -98.92 -172.64 60.36
CA SER A 695 -98.76 -173.11 58.97
C SER A 695 -98.71 -174.63 58.84
N THR A 696 -98.23 -175.37 59.84
CA THR A 696 -98.22 -176.85 59.83
C THR A 696 -99.58 -177.46 60.24
N ALA A 697 -100.36 -176.78 61.08
CA ALA A 697 -101.71 -177.22 61.46
C ALA A 697 -102.76 -177.00 60.34
N ARG A 698 -102.56 -175.99 59.47
CA ARG A 698 -103.45 -175.73 58.31
C ARG A 698 -103.05 -176.48 57.03
N MET A 699 -101.84 -177.04 56.95
CA MET A 699 -101.40 -177.86 55.81
C MET A 699 -101.87 -179.34 55.84
N LEU A 700 -102.35 -179.90 56.97
CA LEU A 700 -102.86 -181.28 57.01
C LEU A 700 -104.39 -181.42 57.11
N HIS A 701 -105.12 -180.41 57.62
CA HIS A 701 -106.59 -180.40 57.55
C HIS A 701 -107.09 -180.28 56.08
N VAL A 702 -106.24 -179.79 55.17
CA VAL A 702 -106.47 -179.76 53.70
C VAL A 702 -106.01 -181.06 52.99
N ALA A 703 -105.20 -181.91 53.64
CA ALA A 703 -104.93 -183.28 53.18
C ALA A 703 -106.07 -184.27 53.53
N GLU A 704 -107.03 -183.85 54.36
CA GLU A 704 -108.19 -184.63 54.82
C GLU A 704 -109.39 -184.54 53.86
N GLU A 705 -109.54 -183.45 53.10
CA GLU A 705 -110.66 -183.22 52.17
C GLU A 705 -110.46 -183.77 50.75
N THR A 706 -109.23 -184.14 50.35
CA THR A 706 -108.94 -184.63 48.98
C THR A 706 -108.85 -186.17 48.84
N SER A 707 -108.86 -186.93 49.94
CA SER A 707 -108.91 -188.41 49.92
C SER A 707 -110.35 -188.97 49.93
N GLY A 708 -111.31 -188.27 50.56
CA GLY A 708 -112.73 -188.67 50.55
C GLY A 708 -113.39 -188.59 49.17
N ALA A 709 -112.93 -187.70 48.30
CA ALA A 709 -113.47 -187.52 46.95
C ALA A 709 -112.93 -188.56 45.93
N ALA A 710 -111.88 -189.33 46.26
CA ALA A 710 -111.27 -190.31 45.35
C ALA A 710 -111.80 -191.76 45.51
N GLN A 711 -112.46 -192.15 46.62
CA GLN A 711 -113.00 -193.53 46.81
C GLN A 711 -114.52 -193.65 46.83
N ALA A 712 -115.26 -192.55 46.91
CA ALA A 712 -116.65 -192.51 46.47
C ALA A 712 -116.78 -192.82 44.95
N GLN A 713 -115.71 -192.67 44.16
CA GLN A 713 -115.63 -193.12 42.77
C GLN A 713 -115.38 -194.65 42.63
N SER A 714 -114.99 -195.36 43.69
CA SER A 714 -114.79 -196.83 43.68
C SER A 714 -116.07 -197.62 43.96
N ALA A 715 -117.07 -197.03 44.62
CA ALA A 715 -118.38 -197.66 44.76
C ALA A 715 -119.08 -197.87 43.39
N ALA A 716 -118.78 -197.02 42.40
CA ALA A 716 -119.49 -197.01 41.13
C ALA A 716 -118.98 -198.01 40.07
N VAL A 717 -117.80 -198.63 40.25
CA VAL A 717 -117.22 -199.57 39.26
C VAL A 717 -117.32 -201.05 39.66
N THR A 718 -117.18 -201.45 40.94
CA THR A 718 -117.34 -202.89 41.32
C THR A 718 -118.78 -203.31 41.56
N THR A 719 -119.68 -202.36 41.85
CA THR A 719 -121.12 -202.62 41.69
C THR A 719 -121.47 -202.87 40.21
N ARG A 720 -120.71 -202.34 39.24
CA ARG A 720 -120.80 -202.75 37.83
C ARG A 720 -120.15 -204.13 37.54
N PHE A 721 -119.55 -204.79 38.54
CA PHE A 721 -119.16 -206.22 38.51
C PHE A 721 -120.12 -207.13 39.32
N ALA A 722 -121.14 -206.58 39.99
CA ALA A 722 -122.25 -207.35 40.53
C ALA A 722 -122.87 -208.31 39.49
N GLU A 723 -122.82 -207.97 38.21
CA GLU A 723 -123.76 -208.56 37.27
C GLU A 723 -123.13 -209.57 36.30
N ALA A 724 -121.85 -209.94 36.52
CA ALA A 724 -121.12 -210.84 35.62
C ALA A 724 -120.88 -212.28 36.14
N ALA A 725 -120.76 -212.56 37.46
CA ALA A 725 -120.27 -213.87 37.90
C ALA A 725 -121.28 -214.81 38.61
N GLU A 726 -122.51 -214.35 38.90
CA GLU A 726 -123.60 -215.28 39.25
C GLU A 726 -124.09 -216.10 38.02
N ALA A 727 -123.50 -215.86 36.83
CA ALA A 727 -123.79 -216.63 35.61
C ALA A 727 -123.10 -218.01 35.51
N LEU A 728 -122.19 -218.36 36.43
CA LEU A 728 -121.63 -219.70 36.59
C LEU A 728 -121.74 -220.03 38.08
N ARG A 729 -122.68 -220.83 38.59
CA ARG A 729 -123.20 -222.12 38.10
C ARG A 729 -122.15 -223.14 37.74
#